data_AF-A0A1V6RIC4-F1
#
_entry.id   AF-A0A1V6RIC4-F1
#
_cell.length_a   1.000
_cell.length_b   1.000
_cell.length_c   1.000
_cell.angle_alpha   90.00
_cell.angle_beta   90.00
_cell.angle_gamma   90.00
#
_symmetry.space_group_name_H-M   'P 1'
#
loop_
_entity.id
_entity.type
_entity.pdbx_description
1 polymer ?
#
loop_
_entity_poly.entity_id
_entity_poly.type
_entity_poly.pdbx_seq_one_letter_code
_entity_poly.pdbx_strand_id
1 'polypeptide(L)'
;MDWFEQLPKGWQRERQENFNKITTGSPTSVDMVSDSWTSTLREMPELFGGATGDESSEDHALKIQLQDMKKMESLRLRIENVVKDKKTAEALKPWYNLYCKRPCFHDEYLEAFNKPNVELIDSAGAGVEAVTERGIIVQGKEYPVDCIIYATGYEWGGNYDAGNSKINIEGRNGQTLVEKFKDGPLLVHGCWIRGFPNLSLLSWTQAGTTANGTTTMIKMTEHMIYLQKEFRKRQIRSIEPGQNMEDIWDKQITKSLTPESADGIDSLTDDDANVSLETDSLHVRRAILDIFWTSNELWSNIVDKEQFLASKVGGQASEYYSPSLEDAMLACGSRNSTSSVIRKAGRIYVNRAKEGLLTQVETLSIAAIQKLLLVSNFEAGDGYHRIGWTYCGIALQMLFDLGIHEDCSVLVAQGHLTIREAACRRRLLLSAFLYDTIWAWFMGRPRSVPVSSVILAHSNHSEDLQCDTSALILDAWVDLCILMAEAGDILNLSVSLDDPVVERLSQIYTSVDRLLDTLPDDLAWHSSEMSPLHPSAYGLHTQISAFKMLLLRLPTRSRHPMNSFDIIEKNRVTLKGFTSETSDAAIYENAVRIVRLVHLLIQVHGIEQIVPTILDNIYIAAIILIQHISNAQQLRTQESLSAIENDKNLLDILSKTLAGAEKHYRMTAVLGKNLCSIVRGMNLAGLFRSDNGDEENVTDQSASAGSELAPDQTQHPSDVENPILASDDHFMNSSAFEFTPNLMTGIEQYQGATTDAFPWPLSPVV
;
A
#
# COMPACT_ATOMS: atom_id res chain seq x y z
N MET A 1 -0.49 -14.46 62.50
CA MET A 1 0.30 -15.61 62.00
C MET A 1 -0.43 -16.92 62.21
N ASP A 2 -1.37 -16.98 63.16
CA ASP A 2 -2.15 -18.18 63.51
C ASP A 2 -2.88 -18.83 62.32
N TRP A 3 -3.32 -18.04 61.33
CA TRP A 3 -3.93 -18.58 60.11
C TRP A 3 -2.92 -19.30 59.22
N PHE A 4 -1.65 -18.85 59.18
CA PHE A 4 -0.59 -19.43 58.36
C PHE A 4 -0.13 -20.78 58.91
N GLU A 5 -0.10 -20.91 60.24
CA GLU A 5 0.26 -22.15 60.94
C GLU A 5 -0.79 -23.27 60.77
N GLN A 6 -2.04 -22.91 60.43
CA GLN A 6 -3.14 -23.84 60.20
C GLN A 6 -3.18 -24.42 58.78
N LEU A 7 -2.33 -23.96 57.87
CA LEU A 7 -2.36 -24.39 56.47
C LEU A 7 -1.73 -25.78 56.28
N PRO A 8 -2.37 -26.67 55.50
CA PRO A 8 -1.86 -28.02 55.28
C PRO A 8 -0.54 -27.99 54.49
N LYS A 9 0.37 -28.92 54.78
CA LYS A 9 1.64 -29.03 54.04
C LYS A 9 1.38 -29.15 52.53
N GLY A 10 1.96 -28.25 51.73
CA GLY A 10 1.80 -28.23 50.27
C GLY A 10 0.73 -27.28 49.75
N TRP A 11 -0.02 -26.59 50.63
CA TRP A 11 -1.08 -25.62 50.25
C TRP A 11 -0.63 -24.59 49.21
N GLN A 12 0.61 -24.09 49.32
CA GLN A 12 1.14 -23.07 48.43
C GLN A 12 1.32 -23.62 47.01
N ARG A 13 1.80 -24.86 46.88
CA ARG A 13 1.99 -25.52 45.60
C ARG A 13 0.64 -25.80 44.95
N GLU A 14 -0.32 -26.31 45.72
CA GLU A 14 -1.69 -26.53 45.26
C GLU A 14 -2.32 -25.24 44.73
N ARG A 15 -2.19 -24.14 45.49
CA ARG A 15 -2.69 -22.82 45.09
C ARG A 15 -1.98 -22.28 43.83
N GLN A 16 -0.66 -22.48 43.70
CA GLN A 16 0.09 -22.10 42.51
C GLN A 16 -0.33 -22.92 41.28
N GLU A 17 -0.51 -24.24 41.43
CA GLU A 17 -0.97 -25.11 40.34
C GLU A 17 -2.40 -24.75 39.92
N ASN A 18 -3.28 -24.43 40.89
CA ASN A 18 -4.62 -23.92 40.62
C ASN A 18 -4.58 -22.61 39.82
N PHE A 19 -3.80 -21.62 40.27
CA PHE A 19 -3.62 -20.36 39.55
C PHE A 19 -3.09 -20.58 38.14
N ASN A 20 -2.01 -21.36 37.99
CA ASN A 20 -1.40 -21.60 36.68
C ASN A 20 -2.37 -22.28 35.72
N LYS A 21 -3.12 -23.29 36.16
CA LYS A 21 -4.18 -23.93 35.36
C LYS A 21 -5.19 -22.91 34.84
N ILE A 22 -5.67 -22.01 35.69
CA ILE A 22 -6.59 -20.95 35.28
C ILE A 22 -5.93 -20.02 34.27
N THR A 23 -4.69 -19.58 34.53
CA THR A 23 -4.00 -18.62 33.65
C THR A 23 -3.54 -19.20 32.31
N THR A 24 -3.48 -20.52 32.18
CA THR A 24 -3.16 -21.23 30.93
C THR A 24 -4.40 -21.83 30.28
N GLY A 25 -5.60 -21.35 30.63
CA GLY A 25 -6.86 -21.76 30.00
C GLY A 25 -7.36 -23.17 30.34
N SER A 26 -6.76 -23.85 31.33
CA SER A 26 -7.20 -25.20 31.73
C SER A 26 -8.49 -25.16 32.57
N PRO A 27 -9.52 -25.97 32.24
CA PRO A 27 -10.77 -26.01 33.00
C PRO A 27 -10.54 -26.32 34.47
N THR A 28 -10.99 -25.44 35.36
CA THR A 28 -10.77 -25.57 36.81
C THR A 28 -12.04 -25.18 37.58
N SER A 29 -12.56 -26.10 38.40
CA SER A 29 -13.84 -25.91 39.12
C SER A 29 -13.77 -24.92 40.28
N VAL A 30 -12.59 -24.72 40.87
CA VAL A 30 -12.38 -23.83 42.02
C VAL A 30 -11.33 -22.78 41.68
N ASP A 31 -11.61 -21.51 42.00
CA ASP A 31 -10.64 -20.43 41.93
C ASP A 31 -10.09 -20.14 43.33
N MET A 32 -8.87 -20.60 43.63
CA MET A 32 -8.25 -20.41 44.95
C MET A 32 -7.62 -19.02 45.12
N VAL A 33 -7.52 -18.24 44.04
CA VAL A 33 -6.98 -16.88 44.07
C VAL A 33 -8.11 -15.86 44.02
N SER A 34 -9.11 -16.09 43.17
CA SER A 34 -10.36 -15.33 43.09
C SER A 34 -10.11 -13.82 42.93
N ASP A 35 -9.14 -13.45 42.10
CA ASP A 35 -8.77 -12.06 41.85
C ASP A 35 -9.16 -11.60 40.44
N SER A 36 -8.78 -10.38 40.08
CA SER A 36 -9.05 -9.81 38.76
C SER A 36 -8.23 -10.45 37.63
N TRP A 37 -7.11 -11.13 37.93
CA TRP A 37 -6.38 -11.92 36.94
C TRP A 37 -7.14 -13.20 36.60
N THR A 38 -7.54 -13.97 37.61
CA THR A 38 -8.18 -15.27 37.40
C THR A 38 -9.61 -15.14 36.90
N SER A 39 -10.37 -14.13 37.36
CA SER A 39 -11.72 -13.86 36.85
C SER A 39 -11.72 -13.45 35.38
N THR A 40 -10.81 -12.54 34.98
CA THR A 40 -10.70 -12.09 33.58
C THR A 40 -10.39 -13.25 32.63
N LEU A 41 -9.50 -14.17 33.04
CA LEU A 41 -9.12 -15.33 32.22
C LEU A 41 -10.19 -16.43 32.21
N ARG A 42 -11.03 -16.51 33.25
CA ARG A 42 -12.22 -17.39 33.24
C ARG A 42 -13.33 -16.84 32.36
N GLU A 43 -13.49 -15.52 32.30
CA GLU A 43 -14.44 -14.83 31.44
C GLU A 43 -13.99 -14.85 29.97
N MET A 44 -12.68 -14.97 29.73
CA MET A 44 -12.06 -14.97 28.40
C MET A 44 -10.89 -15.98 28.29
N PRO A 45 -11.15 -17.29 28.38
CA PRO A 45 -10.10 -18.31 28.26
C PRO A 45 -9.37 -18.29 26.90
N GLU A 46 -10.03 -17.77 25.86
CA GLU A 46 -9.51 -17.66 24.51
C GLU A 46 -8.27 -16.75 24.40
N LEU A 47 -8.16 -15.74 25.28
CA LEU A 47 -7.08 -14.73 25.27
C LEU A 47 -5.67 -15.30 25.53
N PHE A 48 -5.57 -16.51 26.09
CA PHE A 48 -4.29 -17.17 26.43
C PHE A 48 -4.24 -18.64 26.00
N GLY A 49 -4.89 -18.97 24.88
CA GLY A 49 -4.79 -20.29 24.23
C GLY A 49 -5.77 -21.36 24.74
N GLY A 50 -6.82 -20.98 25.48
CA GLY A 50 -7.86 -21.88 25.96
C GLY A 50 -9.03 -22.08 24.98
N ALA A 51 -8.80 -22.10 23.67
CA ALA A 51 -9.85 -22.36 22.69
C ALA A 51 -10.08 -23.88 22.56
N THR A 52 -11.22 -24.35 23.06
CA THR A 52 -11.78 -25.68 22.75
C THR A 52 -13.04 -25.48 21.91
N GLY A 53 -12.94 -25.63 20.58
CA GLY A 53 -14.14 -25.64 19.74
C GLY A 53 -13.88 -25.48 18.25
N ASP A 54 -14.61 -26.29 17.48
CA ASP A 54 -14.77 -26.30 16.01
C ASP A 54 -15.68 -25.11 15.56
N GLU A 55 -15.44 -23.90 16.09
CA GLU A 55 -16.18 -22.69 15.72
C GLU A 55 -15.47 -21.95 14.57
N SER A 56 -16.25 -21.31 13.68
CA SER A 56 -15.69 -20.50 12.59
C SER A 56 -14.79 -19.37 13.15
N SER A 57 -13.71 -19.03 12.43
CA SER A 57 -12.72 -18.04 12.89
C SER A 57 -13.31 -16.64 13.09
N GLU A 58 -14.36 -16.27 12.35
CA GLU A 58 -15.01 -14.95 12.45
C GLU A 58 -15.89 -14.81 13.70
N ASP A 59 -16.69 -15.83 14.02
CA ASP A 59 -17.53 -15.83 15.22
C ASP A 59 -16.68 -15.79 16.49
N HIS A 60 -15.52 -16.45 16.46
CA HIS A 60 -14.56 -16.46 17.56
C HIS A 60 -13.93 -15.08 17.81
N ALA A 61 -13.50 -14.38 16.75
CA ALA A 61 -12.90 -13.05 16.87
C ALA A 61 -13.92 -12.00 17.37
N LEU A 62 -15.16 -12.05 16.86
CA LEU A 62 -16.23 -11.18 17.34
C LEU A 62 -16.59 -11.46 18.81
N LYS A 63 -16.62 -12.73 19.22
CA LYS A 63 -16.85 -13.13 20.61
C LYS A 63 -15.78 -12.56 21.55
N ILE A 64 -14.50 -12.67 21.18
CA ILE A 64 -13.38 -12.08 21.94
C ILE A 64 -13.53 -10.56 22.04
N GLN A 65 -13.85 -9.87 20.93
CA GLN A 65 -14.01 -8.42 20.93
C GLN A 65 -15.22 -7.96 21.78
N LEU A 66 -16.34 -8.69 21.74
CA LEU A 66 -17.50 -8.40 22.59
C LEU A 66 -17.20 -8.66 24.07
N GLN A 67 -16.45 -9.70 24.39
CA GLN A 67 -15.98 -9.96 25.75
C GLN A 67 -15.05 -8.85 26.22
N ASP A 68 -14.06 -8.46 25.41
CA ASP A 68 -13.13 -7.35 25.66
C ASP A 68 -13.90 -6.05 25.98
N MET A 69 -14.82 -5.66 25.10
CA MET A 69 -15.65 -4.47 25.28
C MET A 69 -16.42 -4.50 26.60
N LYS A 70 -17.07 -5.63 26.93
CA LYS A 70 -17.80 -5.79 28.19
C LYS A 70 -16.88 -5.60 29.40
N LYS A 71 -15.66 -6.14 29.36
CA LYS A 71 -14.72 -6.04 30.47
C LYS A 71 -14.13 -4.65 30.60
N MET A 72 -13.75 -4.03 29.50
CA MET A 72 -13.23 -2.66 29.49
C MET A 72 -14.30 -1.66 29.96
N GLU A 73 -15.56 -1.87 29.59
CA GLU A 73 -16.66 -1.04 30.08
C GLU A 73 -16.88 -1.21 31.59
N SER A 74 -16.84 -2.45 32.10
CA SER A 74 -16.89 -2.71 33.54
C SER A 74 -15.75 -2.01 34.29
N LEU A 75 -14.54 -1.96 33.72
CA LEU A 75 -13.42 -1.23 34.30
C LEU A 75 -13.65 0.30 34.29
N ARG A 76 -14.17 0.87 33.21
CA ARG A 76 -14.52 2.31 33.13
C ARG A 76 -15.58 2.68 34.17
N LEU A 77 -16.60 1.83 34.33
CA LEU A 77 -17.62 2.00 35.35
C LEU A 77 -17.05 1.89 36.77
N ARG A 78 -16.09 0.99 37.01
CA ARG A 78 -15.39 0.91 38.31
C ARG A 78 -14.64 2.22 38.61
N ILE A 79 -13.93 2.78 37.64
CA ILE A 79 -13.22 4.05 37.79
C ILE A 79 -14.19 5.17 38.14
N GLU A 80 -15.29 5.28 37.39
CA GLU A 80 -16.33 6.29 37.61
C GLU A 80 -17.00 6.17 38.99
N ASN A 81 -17.19 4.96 39.50
CA ASN A 81 -17.80 4.72 40.80
C ASN A 81 -16.84 4.96 41.99
N VAL A 82 -15.55 4.71 41.82
CA VAL A 82 -14.55 4.81 42.89
C VAL A 82 -13.98 6.22 42.98
N VAL A 83 -13.64 6.86 41.86
CA VAL A 83 -12.97 8.17 41.83
C VAL A 83 -14.01 9.29 41.89
N LYS A 84 -13.99 10.07 42.97
CA LYS A 84 -15.02 11.09 43.28
C LYS A 84 -14.94 12.32 42.38
N ASP A 85 -13.73 12.73 41.98
CA ASP A 85 -13.55 13.84 41.04
C ASP A 85 -13.81 13.37 39.61
N LYS A 86 -14.84 13.94 38.97
CA LYS A 86 -15.28 13.50 37.64
C LYS A 86 -14.22 13.71 36.56
N LYS A 87 -13.42 14.78 36.66
CA LYS A 87 -12.39 15.09 35.67
C LYS A 87 -11.25 14.06 35.75
N THR A 88 -10.80 13.76 36.96
CA THR A 88 -9.79 12.73 37.25
C THR A 88 -10.29 11.35 36.84
N ALA A 89 -11.55 11.02 37.15
CA ALA A 89 -12.15 9.76 36.74
C ALA A 89 -12.14 9.59 35.22
N GLU A 90 -12.54 10.63 34.47
CA GLU A 90 -12.55 10.58 33.00
C GLU A 90 -11.14 10.40 32.41
N ALA A 91 -10.14 11.12 32.93
CA ALA A 91 -8.74 10.98 32.49
C ALA A 91 -8.15 9.59 32.79
N LEU A 92 -8.65 8.88 33.80
CA LEU A 92 -8.21 7.52 34.15
C LEU A 92 -8.88 6.43 33.30
N LYS A 93 -9.98 6.73 32.59
CA LYS A 93 -10.71 5.73 31.80
C LYS A 93 -9.88 5.27 30.60
N PRO A 94 -9.61 3.96 30.46
CA PRO A 94 -8.81 3.45 29.35
C PRO A 94 -9.59 3.49 28.03
N TRP A 95 -8.94 3.99 26.97
CA TRP A 95 -9.46 4.05 25.59
C TRP A 95 -8.95 2.91 24.70
N TYR A 96 -8.10 2.04 25.23
CA TYR A 96 -7.49 0.90 24.53
C TYR A 96 -8.16 -0.43 24.92
N ASN A 97 -7.93 -1.50 24.16
CA ASN A 97 -8.44 -2.85 24.46
C ASN A 97 -7.70 -3.48 25.65
N LEU A 98 -8.31 -4.47 26.29
CA LEU A 98 -7.71 -5.21 27.40
C LEU A 98 -6.35 -5.79 26.97
N TYR A 99 -5.36 -5.72 27.87
CA TYR A 99 -3.97 -6.13 27.63
C TYR A 99 -3.14 -5.33 26.61
N CYS A 100 -3.69 -4.30 25.94
CA CYS A 100 -2.85 -3.30 25.23
C CYS A 100 -1.86 -2.60 26.19
N LYS A 101 -2.27 -2.47 27.46
CA LYS A 101 -1.40 -2.16 28.60
C LYS A 101 -1.63 -3.20 29.68
N ARG A 102 -0.62 -3.43 30.53
CA ARG A 102 -0.74 -4.35 31.68
C ARG A 102 -1.87 -3.86 32.61
N PRO A 103 -2.88 -4.67 32.89
CA PRO A 103 -3.94 -4.27 33.82
C PRO A 103 -3.40 -3.99 35.22
N CYS A 104 -3.93 -2.95 35.87
CA CYS A 104 -3.58 -2.60 37.24
C CYS A 104 -4.64 -3.18 38.21
N PHE A 105 -4.26 -4.22 38.93
CA PHE A 105 -5.11 -4.86 39.94
C PHE A 105 -4.62 -4.51 41.33
N HIS A 106 -5.05 -3.35 41.82
CA HIS A 106 -4.74 -2.88 43.15
C HIS A 106 -5.99 -2.33 43.82
N ASP A 107 -6.23 -2.72 45.06
CA ASP A 107 -7.45 -2.35 45.79
C ASP A 107 -7.47 -0.84 46.09
N GLU A 108 -6.31 -0.28 46.43
CA GLU A 108 -6.20 1.11 46.87
C GLU A 108 -5.75 2.11 45.79
N TYR A 109 -5.46 1.67 44.56
CA TYR A 109 -4.87 2.58 43.54
C TYR A 109 -5.86 3.64 43.10
N LEU A 110 -7.10 3.25 42.76
CA LEU A 110 -8.14 4.20 42.39
C LEU A 110 -8.56 5.08 43.59
N GLU A 111 -8.58 4.51 44.79
CA GLU A 111 -8.87 5.24 46.03
C GLU A 111 -7.81 6.29 46.37
N ALA A 112 -6.56 6.11 45.91
CA ALA A 112 -5.51 7.10 46.13
C ALA A 112 -5.85 8.46 45.52
N PHE A 113 -6.56 8.49 44.39
CA PHE A 113 -7.01 9.73 43.72
C PHE A 113 -8.12 10.47 44.49
N ASN A 114 -8.70 9.86 45.53
CA ASN A 114 -9.66 10.52 46.42
C ASN A 114 -8.99 11.25 47.60
N LYS A 115 -7.67 11.10 47.77
CA LYS A 115 -6.94 11.74 48.87
C LYS A 115 -6.69 13.22 48.54
N PRO A 116 -6.85 14.13 49.51
CA PRO A 116 -6.71 15.59 49.26
C PRO A 116 -5.29 16.01 48.87
N ASN A 117 -4.30 15.15 49.05
CA ASN A 117 -2.88 15.38 48.75
C ASN A 117 -2.41 14.63 47.50
N VAL A 118 -3.32 14.20 46.63
CA VAL A 118 -3.02 13.53 45.36
C VAL A 118 -3.65 14.32 44.22
N GLU A 119 -2.86 14.63 43.20
CA GLU A 119 -3.30 15.32 41.99
C GLU A 119 -2.88 14.49 40.77
N LEU A 120 -3.82 14.28 39.83
CA LEU A 120 -3.53 13.65 38.54
C LEU A 120 -3.22 14.75 37.51
N ILE A 121 -2.02 14.69 36.93
CA ILE A 121 -1.63 15.55 35.80
C ILE A 121 -1.71 14.73 34.52
N ASP A 122 -2.75 14.97 33.72
CA ASP A 122 -2.91 14.36 32.40
C ASP A 122 -2.12 15.17 31.35
N SER A 123 -1.10 14.55 30.76
CA SER A 123 -0.26 15.16 29.73
C SER A 123 -0.86 15.11 28.32
N ALA A 124 -2.05 14.53 28.14
CA ALA A 124 -2.67 14.28 26.83
C ALA A 124 -1.76 13.53 25.84
N GLY A 125 -0.89 12.67 26.38
CA GLY A 125 0.07 11.88 25.60
C GLY A 125 1.41 12.56 25.30
N ALA A 126 1.57 13.85 25.59
CA ALA A 126 2.83 14.59 25.34
C ALA A 126 3.96 14.23 26.34
N GLY A 127 3.61 13.66 27.50
CA GLY A 127 4.58 13.30 28.53
C GLY A 127 5.12 14.49 29.32
N VAL A 128 6.31 14.30 29.93
CA VAL A 128 7.03 15.32 30.69
C VAL A 128 7.97 16.07 29.74
N GLU A 129 7.92 17.40 29.75
CA GLU A 129 8.74 18.25 28.86
C GLU A 129 10.17 18.40 29.37
N ALA A 130 10.33 18.70 30.66
CA ALA A 130 11.62 18.91 31.28
C ALA A 130 11.57 18.71 32.80
N VAL A 131 12.73 18.47 33.39
CA VAL A 131 12.96 18.54 34.84
C VAL A 131 13.87 19.73 35.11
N THR A 132 13.47 20.60 36.02
CA THR A 132 14.25 21.77 36.47
C THR A 132 14.81 21.52 37.86
N GLU A 133 15.63 22.44 38.36
CA GLU A 133 16.09 22.41 39.76
C GLU A 133 14.94 22.52 40.77
N ARG A 134 13.75 22.97 40.36
CA ARG A 134 12.60 23.18 41.26
C ARG A 134 11.51 22.12 41.10
N GLY A 135 11.42 21.42 39.97
CA GLY A 135 10.37 20.44 39.75
C GLY A 135 10.23 19.94 38.31
N ILE A 136 9.00 19.59 37.91
CA ILE A 136 8.68 18.95 36.63
C ILE A 136 7.84 19.90 35.76
N ILE A 137 8.17 20.03 34.48
CA ILE A 137 7.39 20.81 33.51
C ILE A 137 6.49 19.86 32.70
N VAL A 138 5.19 20.14 32.71
CA VAL A 138 4.17 19.44 31.90
C VAL A 138 3.22 20.49 31.33
N GLN A 139 2.99 20.47 30.01
CA GLN A 139 2.13 21.43 29.30
C GLN A 139 2.52 22.89 29.57
N GLY A 140 3.83 23.18 29.55
CA GLY A 140 4.40 24.50 29.83
C GLY A 140 4.25 24.99 31.29
N LYS A 141 3.67 24.19 32.19
CA LYS A 141 3.52 24.52 33.62
C LYS A 141 4.54 23.75 34.45
N GLU A 142 5.28 24.47 35.29
CA GLU A 142 6.20 23.89 36.26
C GLU A 142 5.45 23.50 37.56
N TYR A 143 5.65 22.27 38.00
CA TYR A 143 5.13 21.69 39.23
C TYR A 143 6.28 21.52 40.22
N PRO A 144 6.42 22.41 41.23
CA PRO A 144 7.50 22.31 42.20
C PRO A 144 7.34 21.07 43.08
N VAL A 145 8.40 20.28 43.21
CA VAL A 145 8.40 19.04 44.01
C VAL A 145 9.74 18.84 44.71
N ASP A 146 9.71 18.33 45.95
CA ASP A 146 10.91 18.02 46.71
C ASP A 146 11.53 16.65 46.35
N CYS A 147 10.73 15.76 45.75
CA CYS A 147 11.13 14.39 45.41
C CYS A 147 10.44 13.92 44.12
N ILE A 148 11.22 13.31 43.22
CA ILE A 148 10.73 12.68 41.99
C ILE A 148 10.93 11.17 42.10
N ILE A 149 9.85 10.41 41.99
CA ILE A 149 9.88 8.95 41.95
C ILE A 149 9.76 8.51 40.49
N TYR A 150 10.84 7.99 39.93
CA TYR A 150 10.84 7.43 38.59
C TYR A 150 10.28 6.00 38.60
N ALA A 151 9.14 5.80 37.95
CA ALA A 151 8.64 4.49 37.57
C ALA A 151 9.08 4.12 36.14
N THR A 152 10.34 4.43 35.80
CA THR A 152 10.92 4.08 34.51
C THR A 152 11.12 2.56 34.46
N GLY A 153 10.69 1.94 33.37
CA GLY A 153 10.92 0.50 33.16
C GLY A 153 12.41 0.15 33.15
N TYR A 154 12.69 -1.13 33.06
CA TYR A 154 14.02 -1.64 32.76
C TYR A 154 14.14 -1.86 31.25
N GLU A 155 15.36 -1.79 30.71
CA GLU A 155 15.62 -2.29 29.35
C GLU A 155 15.25 -3.77 29.31
N TRP A 156 14.19 -4.09 28.57
CA TRP A 156 13.82 -5.48 28.33
C TRP A 156 14.81 -6.06 27.33
N GLY A 157 15.76 -6.85 27.80
CA GLY A 157 16.69 -7.63 26.99
C GLY A 157 15.97 -8.76 26.25
N GLY A 158 15.00 -8.42 25.40
CA GLY A 158 14.22 -9.35 24.58
C GLY A 158 15.04 -10.06 23.51
N ASN A 159 16.24 -9.57 23.22
CA ASN A 159 17.24 -10.29 22.47
C ASN A 159 18.35 -10.68 23.45
N TYR A 160 18.73 -11.95 23.46
CA TYR A 160 19.98 -12.41 24.05
C TYR A 160 21.16 -11.81 23.27
N ASP A 161 21.33 -10.50 23.35
CA ASP A 161 22.62 -9.89 23.18
C ASP A 161 23.39 -10.34 24.42
N ALA A 162 24.20 -11.38 24.28
CA ALA A 162 25.27 -11.64 25.23
C ALA A 162 26.24 -10.43 25.36
N GLY A 163 26.00 -9.33 24.62
CA GLY A 163 26.54 -7.98 24.86
C GLY A 163 26.03 -7.24 26.11
N ASN A 164 24.83 -7.54 26.65
CA ASN A 164 24.32 -6.84 27.85
C ASN A 164 24.70 -7.51 29.17
N SER A 165 25.02 -8.81 29.17
CA SER A 165 25.80 -9.38 30.25
C SER A 165 27.25 -8.99 30.03
N LYS A 166 27.90 -8.29 30.98
CA LYS A 166 29.36 -8.04 30.94
C LYS A 166 30.21 -9.33 31.05
N ILE A 167 29.63 -10.49 30.73
CA ILE A 167 30.19 -11.82 30.89
C ILE A 167 30.27 -12.43 29.50
N ASN A 168 31.51 -12.57 28.99
CA ASN A 168 31.76 -13.28 27.74
C ASN A 168 31.72 -14.80 28.02
N ILE A 169 30.73 -15.50 27.48
CA ILE A 169 30.60 -16.95 27.62
C ILE A 169 31.07 -17.60 26.32
N GLU A 170 32.13 -18.39 26.42
CA GLU A 170 32.73 -19.14 25.31
C GLU A 170 32.46 -20.64 25.46
N GLY A 171 32.02 -21.25 24.36
CA GLY A 171 31.77 -22.68 24.23
C GLY A 171 32.97 -23.40 23.59
N ARG A 172 32.68 -24.54 22.96
CA ARG A 172 33.66 -25.30 22.18
C ARG A 172 34.17 -24.47 21.00
N ASN A 173 35.44 -24.69 20.64
CA ASN A 173 36.09 -24.07 19.49
C ASN A 173 36.14 -22.53 19.55
N GLY A 174 36.00 -21.93 20.73
CA GLY A 174 36.02 -20.47 20.91
C GLY A 174 34.74 -19.76 20.46
N GLN A 175 33.68 -20.48 20.11
CA GLN A 175 32.41 -19.87 19.73
C GLN A 175 31.77 -19.18 20.94
N THR A 176 31.46 -17.90 20.81
CA THR A 176 30.79 -17.12 21.84
C THR A 176 29.28 -17.37 21.83
N LEU A 177 28.63 -17.17 22.97
CA LEU A 177 27.17 -17.29 23.07
C LEU A 177 26.44 -16.27 22.16
N VAL A 178 27.04 -15.08 21.95
CA VAL A 178 26.55 -14.06 21.00
C VAL A 178 26.52 -14.64 19.59
N GLU A 179 27.63 -15.23 19.13
CA GLU A 179 27.72 -15.81 17.79
C GLU A 179 26.74 -16.97 17.61
N LYS A 180 26.56 -17.81 18.63
CA LYS A 180 25.62 -18.95 18.58
C LYS A 180 24.16 -18.51 18.45
N PHE A 181 23.80 -17.32 18.93
CA PHE A 181 22.42 -16.79 18.87
C PHE A 181 22.17 -15.81 17.73
N LYS A 182 23.16 -15.54 16.87
CA LYS A 182 23.06 -14.60 15.75
C LYS A 182 21.83 -14.87 14.85
N ASP A 183 21.52 -16.14 14.60
CA ASP A 183 20.43 -16.58 13.73
C ASP A 183 19.15 -16.94 14.52
N GLY A 184 19.11 -16.59 15.82
CA GLY A 184 18.05 -16.94 16.75
C GLY A 184 18.49 -17.94 17.83
N PRO A 185 17.92 -17.86 19.04
CA PRO A 185 18.25 -18.76 20.14
C PRO A 185 17.62 -20.14 19.96
N LEU A 186 18.47 -21.18 20.02
CA LEU A 186 18.04 -22.57 20.07
C LEU A 186 18.41 -23.17 21.44
N LEU A 187 17.42 -23.33 22.29
CA LEU A 187 17.53 -23.75 23.69
C LEU A 187 16.59 -24.92 23.96
N VAL A 188 17.14 -26.12 24.05
CA VAL A 188 16.37 -27.33 24.38
C VAL A 188 15.75 -27.16 25.77
N HIS A 189 14.42 -27.31 25.85
CA HIS A 189 13.60 -27.05 27.04
C HIS A 189 13.77 -25.63 27.61
N GLY A 190 14.22 -24.66 26.79
CA GLY A 190 14.55 -23.30 27.22
C GLY A 190 15.74 -23.23 28.20
N CYS A 191 16.52 -24.29 28.33
CA CYS A 191 17.56 -24.40 29.36
C CYS A 191 18.94 -24.75 28.81
N TRP A 192 19.01 -25.59 27.77
CA TRP A 192 20.24 -26.26 27.38
C TRP A 192 20.63 -25.92 25.94
N ILE A 193 21.91 -25.71 25.72
CA ILE A 193 22.45 -25.24 24.45
C ILE A 193 23.61 -26.12 23.98
N ARG A 194 23.62 -26.49 22.70
CA ARG A 194 24.73 -27.26 22.13
C ARG A 194 25.93 -26.35 21.87
N GLY A 195 27.12 -26.89 22.06
CA GLY A 195 28.38 -26.17 21.92
C GLY A 195 28.88 -25.61 23.25
N PHE A 196 28.06 -25.60 24.31
CA PHE A 196 28.43 -25.10 25.64
C PHE A 196 28.23 -26.18 26.70
N PRO A 197 29.18 -27.14 26.82
CA PRO A 197 29.02 -28.27 27.72
C PRO A 197 28.89 -27.83 29.18
N ASN A 198 27.96 -28.46 29.90
CA ASN A 198 27.61 -28.20 31.30
C ASN A 198 27.03 -26.80 31.59
N LEU A 199 26.72 -26.01 30.56
CA LEU A 199 26.02 -24.74 30.71
C LEU A 199 24.50 -24.96 30.67
N SER A 200 23.80 -24.40 31.65
CA SER A 200 22.33 -24.30 31.65
C SER A 200 21.92 -22.86 31.90
N LEU A 201 21.01 -22.33 31.10
CA LEU A 201 20.50 -20.96 31.19
C LEU A 201 19.08 -20.97 31.78
N LEU A 202 18.77 -20.01 32.64
CA LEU A 202 17.39 -19.69 33.02
C LEU A 202 16.84 -18.71 31.97
N SER A 203 16.27 -19.25 30.90
CA SER A 203 15.73 -18.50 29.77
C SER A 203 14.21 -18.58 29.65
N TRP A 204 13.61 -17.50 29.17
CA TRP A 204 12.20 -17.47 28.78
C TRP A 204 11.99 -17.91 27.33
N THR A 205 13.06 -17.92 26.54
CA THR A 205 13.00 -18.27 25.12
C THR A 205 12.93 -19.77 24.94
N GLN A 206 11.99 -20.22 24.10
CA GLN A 206 11.70 -21.63 23.86
C GLN A 206 11.42 -22.42 25.16
N ALA A 207 10.87 -21.75 26.18
CA ALA A 207 10.44 -22.32 27.46
C ALA A 207 8.91 -22.19 27.64
N GLY A 208 8.34 -22.89 28.63
CA GLY A 208 6.94 -22.70 29.02
C GLY A 208 6.73 -21.38 29.77
N THR A 209 5.75 -20.59 29.33
CA THR A 209 5.41 -19.28 29.94
C THR A 209 4.18 -19.36 30.83
N THR A 210 4.17 -18.64 31.95
CA THR A 210 2.97 -18.43 32.79
C THR A 210 2.97 -17.00 33.31
N ALA A 211 1.78 -16.49 33.67
CA ALA A 211 1.65 -15.18 34.31
C ALA A 211 2.43 -15.08 35.65
N ASN A 212 2.71 -16.22 36.29
CA ASN A 212 3.57 -16.33 37.45
C ASN A 212 4.98 -16.81 37.04
N GLY A 213 5.84 -15.86 36.68
CA GLY A 213 7.20 -16.17 36.24
C GLY A 213 8.02 -16.97 37.26
N THR A 214 7.78 -16.81 38.56
CA THR A 214 8.48 -17.59 39.58
C THR A 214 8.20 -19.09 39.45
N THR A 215 6.98 -19.48 39.03
CA THR A 215 6.67 -20.90 38.80
C THR A 215 7.51 -21.49 37.67
N THR A 216 7.63 -20.80 36.53
CA THR A 216 8.49 -21.25 35.42
C THR A 216 9.93 -21.44 35.89
N MET A 217 10.50 -20.45 36.59
CA MET A 217 11.87 -20.54 37.11
C MET A 217 12.06 -21.75 38.05
N ILE A 218 11.11 -22.00 38.94
CA ILE A 218 11.15 -23.16 39.84
C ILE A 218 11.15 -24.47 39.04
N LYS A 219 10.27 -24.60 38.05
CA LYS A 219 10.18 -25.81 37.22
C LYS A 219 11.43 -26.06 36.39
N MET A 220 12.00 -25.02 35.79
CA MET A 220 13.28 -25.10 35.07
C MET A 220 14.41 -25.53 36.02
N THR A 221 14.46 -24.94 37.21
CA THR A 221 15.48 -25.28 38.22
C THR A 221 15.33 -26.72 38.72
N GLU A 222 14.10 -27.19 38.96
CA GLU A 222 13.81 -28.59 39.31
C GLU A 222 14.32 -29.55 38.21
N HIS A 223 14.09 -29.20 36.93
CA HIS A 223 14.58 -29.96 35.79
C HIS A 223 16.12 -29.98 35.70
N MET A 224 16.77 -28.83 35.89
CA MET A 224 18.24 -28.72 35.91
C MET A 224 18.85 -29.57 37.04
N ILE A 225 18.29 -29.51 38.25
CA ILE A 225 18.75 -30.28 39.40
C ILE A 225 18.59 -31.78 39.15
N TYR A 226 17.46 -32.21 38.57
CA TYR A 226 17.22 -33.61 38.22
C TYR A 226 18.31 -34.14 37.28
N LEU A 227 18.58 -33.41 36.21
CA LEU A 227 19.61 -33.77 35.24
C LEU A 227 21.01 -33.82 35.87
N GLN A 228 21.39 -32.81 36.66
CA GLN A 228 22.65 -32.80 37.40
C GLN A 228 22.81 -34.02 38.34
N LYS A 229 21.73 -34.45 39.02
CA LYS A 229 21.75 -35.66 39.87
C LYS A 229 22.01 -36.93 39.06
N GLU A 230 21.35 -37.08 37.91
CA GLU A 230 21.54 -38.23 37.02
C GLU A 230 22.96 -38.30 36.46
N PHE A 231 23.57 -37.17 36.09
CA PHE A 231 24.94 -37.15 35.57
C PHE A 231 25.96 -37.53 36.62
N ARG A 232 25.81 -37.04 37.86
CA ARG A 232 26.65 -37.44 38.99
C ARG A 232 26.52 -38.93 39.28
N LYS A 233 25.30 -39.46 39.28
CA LYS A 233 25.05 -40.89 39.50
C LYS A 233 25.71 -41.76 38.41
N ARG A 234 25.69 -41.30 37.16
CA ARG A 234 26.24 -42.01 36.00
C ARG A 234 27.72 -41.71 35.72
N GLN A 235 28.37 -40.88 36.55
CA GLN A 235 29.77 -40.46 36.39
C GLN A 235 30.06 -39.79 35.03
N ILE A 236 29.11 -39.01 34.50
CA ILE A 236 29.26 -38.28 33.24
C ILE A 236 29.92 -36.91 33.51
N ARG A 237 31.00 -36.60 32.76
CA ARG A 237 31.80 -35.38 32.95
C ARG A 237 31.31 -34.16 32.15
N SER A 238 30.62 -34.40 31.03
CA SER A 238 30.17 -33.37 30.10
C SER A 238 28.79 -33.72 29.58
N ILE A 239 27.88 -32.75 29.61
CA ILE A 239 26.60 -32.86 28.91
C ILE A 239 26.31 -31.61 28.09
N GLU A 240 25.73 -31.83 26.93
CA GLU A 240 25.06 -30.84 26.10
C GLU A 240 24.00 -31.57 25.25
N PRO A 241 22.99 -30.87 24.73
CA PRO A 241 22.08 -31.47 23.76
C PRO A 241 22.84 -31.82 22.46
N GLY A 242 22.46 -32.93 21.84
CA GLY A 242 22.89 -33.27 20.49
C GLY A 242 22.14 -32.42 19.45
N GLN A 243 22.66 -32.32 18.22
CA GLN A 243 21.99 -31.63 17.11
C GLN A 243 20.57 -32.16 16.91
N ASN A 244 20.40 -33.48 16.96
CA ASN A 244 19.10 -34.12 16.84
C ASN A 244 18.07 -33.62 17.87
N MET A 245 18.49 -33.33 19.11
CA MET A 245 17.59 -32.81 20.15
C MET A 245 17.28 -31.34 19.95
N GLU A 246 18.26 -30.56 19.49
CA GLU A 246 18.04 -29.18 19.04
C GLU A 246 17.00 -29.15 17.90
N ASP A 247 17.15 -29.99 16.88
CA ASP A 247 16.22 -30.08 15.74
C ASP A 247 14.81 -30.54 16.15
N ILE A 248 14.72 -31.55 17.04
CA ILE A 248 13.42 -32.03 17.56
C ILE A 248 12.73 -30.93 18.35
N TRP A 249 13.47 -30.23 19.20
CA TRP A 249 12.93 -29.16 20.01
C TRP A 249 12.48 -27.97 19.16
N ASP A 250 13.28 -27.60 18.16
CA ASP A 250 12.94 -26.55 17.20
C ASP A 250 11.66 -26.88 16.45
N LYS A 251 11.54 -28.10 15.93
CA LYS A 251 10.32 -28.60 15.29
C LYS A 251 9.14 -28.60 16.25
N GLN A 252 9.33 -29.01 17.49
CA GLN A 252 8.25 -29.05 18.47
C GLN A 252 7.77 -27.64 18.86
N ILE A 253 8.68 -26.70 19.05
CA ILE A 253 8.34 -25.31 19.34
C ILE A 253 7.70 -24.65 18.12
N THR A 254 8.27 -24.82 16.93
CA THR A 254 7.70 -24.32 15.67
C THR A 254 6.31 -24.88 15.43
N LYS A 255 6.12 -26.20 15.61
CA LYS A 255 4.81 -26.85 15.57
C LYS A 255 3.82 -26.29 16.60
N SER A 256 4.29 -25.87 17.77
CA SER A 256 3.44 -25.27 18.81
C SER A 256 3.15 -23.78 18.57
N LEU A 257 3.97 -23.11 17.74
CA LEU A 257 3.79 -21.73 17.29
C LEU A 257 2.89 -21.64 16.05
N THR A 258 2.74 -22.74 15.33
CA THR A 258 1.78 -22.89 14.23
C THR A 258 0.52 -23.61 14.75
N PRO A 259 -0.68 -23.02 14.65
CA PRO A 259 -1.92 -23.80 14.77
C PRO A 259 -1.85 -25.02 13.84
N GLU A 260 -2.46 -26.16 14.20
CA GLU A 260 -2.47 -27.40 13.41
C GLU A 260 -3.08 -27.18 12.01
N SER A 261 -2.27 -26.64 11.10
CA SER A 261 -2.50 -26.53 9.65
C SER A 261 -1.18 -26.36 8.90
N ALA A 262 -0.04 -26.66 9.52
CA ALA A 262 1.30 -26.29 9.03
C ALA A 262 2.23 -27.47 8.67
N ASP A 263 1.72 -28.71 8.55
CA ASP A 263 2.51 -29.86 8.09
C ASP A 263 2.41 -30.08 6.55
N GLY A 264 2.04 -29.05 5.79
CA GLY A 264 1.86 -29.13 4.34
C GLY A 264 2.69 -28.16 3.49
N ILE A 265 3.69 -27.44 4.03
CA ILE A 265 4.26 -26.28 3.31
C ILE A 265 5.58 -26.56 2.57
N ASP A 266 6.27 -27.66 2.86
CA ASP A 266 7.53 -27.99 2.14
C ASP A 266 7.33 -28.74 0.81
N SER A 267 6.08 -28.86 0.34
CA SER A 267 5.77 -29.37 -1.01
C SER A 267 4.84 -28.46 -1.83
N LEU A 268 4.71 -27.18 -1.46
CA LEU A 268 3.82 -26.26 -2.18
C LEU A 268 4.60 -25.55 -3.28
N THR A 269 4.30 -25.88 -4.53
CA THR A 269 4.64 -25.04 -5.69
C THR A 269 3.77 -23.78 -5.67
N ASP A 270 4.10 -22.74 -6.46
CA ASP A 270 3.37 -21.45 -6.48
C ASP A 270 1.83 -21.59 -6.67
N ASP A 271 1.35 -22.72 -7.18
CA ASP A 271 -0.07 -23.06 -7.32
C ASP A 271 -0.77 -23.47 -6.01
N ASP A 272 -0.03 -23.85 -4.97
CA ASP A 272 -0.57 -24.34 -3.70
C ASP A 272 -0.66 -23.24 -2.61
N ALA A 273 -0.26 -22.00 -2.92
CA ALA A 273 -0.29 -20.84 -2.02
C ALA A 273 -1.69 -20.17 -1.90
N ASN A 274 -2.76 -20.97 -1.90
CA ASN A 274 -4.12 -20.50 -1.69
C ASN A 274 -4.53 -20.61 -0.21
N VAL A 275 -3.82 -19.91 0.68
CA VAL A 275 -4.45 -19.48 1.93
C VAL A 275 -5.46 -18.41 1.55
N SER A 276 -6.74 -18.80 1.55
CA SER A 276 -7.87 -17.89 1.45
C SER A 276 -7.83 -16.93 2.65
N LEU A 277 -7.13 -15.80 2.51
CA LEU A 277 -7.33 -14.67 3.40
C LEU A 277 -8.81 -14.30 3.28
N GLU A 278 -9.52 -14.24 4.41
CA GLU A 278 -10.85 -13.66 4.43
C GLU A 278 -10.73 -12.16 4.23
N THR A 279 -10.62 -11.78 2.95
CA THR A 279 -10.43 -10.40 2.50
C THR A 279 -11.60 -9.52 2.94
N ASP A 280 -12.79 -10.10 3.10
CA ASP A 280 -13.98 -9.36 3.54
C ASP A 280 -14.11 -9.14 5.05
N SER A 281 -13.19 -9.66 5.86
CA SER A 281 -13.21 -9.35 7.29
C SER A 281 -13.17 -7.84 7.54
N LEU A 282 -13.95 -7.37 8.52
CA LEU A 282 -14.12 -5.93 8.78
C LEU A 282 -12.78 -5.22 9.05
N HIS A 283 -11.82 -5.90 9.67
CA HIS A 283 -10.49 -5.37 9.96
C HIS A 283 -9.65 -5.19 8.69
N VAL A 284 -9.67 -6.18 7.78
CA VAL A 284 -8.93 -6.09 6.50
C VAL A 284 -9.53 -4.99 5.64
N ARG A 285 -10.87 -4.94 5.51
CA ARG A 285 -11.56 -3.86 4.77
C ARG A 285 -11.23 -2.49 5.34
N ARG A 286 -11.21 -2.31 6.66
CA ARG A 286 -10.85 -1.04 7.31
C ARG A 286 -9.40 -0.64 7.03
N ALA A 287 -8.45 -1.56 7.18
CA ALA A 287 -7.04 -1.30 6.90
C ALA A 287 -6.82 -0.91 5.42
N ILE A 288 -7.51 -1.56 4.49
CA ILE A 288 -7.46 -1.22 3.07
C ILE A 288 -8.07 0.16 2.80
N LEU A 289 -9.19 0.52 3.45
CA LEU A 289 -9.79 1.84 3.31
C LEU A 289 -8.86 2.95 3.84
N ASP A 290 -8.10 2.70 4.90
CA ASP A 290 -7.11 3.66 5.40
C ASP A 290 -5.97 3.91 4.38
N ILE A 291 -5.53 2.85 3.66
CA ILE A 291 -4.60 2.98 2.53
C ILE A 291 -5.25 3.76 1.37
N PHE A 292 -6.52 3.49 1.07
CA PHE A 292 -7.26 4.22 0.04
C PHE A 292 -7.30 5.72 0.32
N TRP A 293 -7.63 6.14 1.56
CA TRP A 293 -7.67 7.57 1.89
C TRP A 293 -6.34 8.28 1.64
N THR A 294 -5.24 7.65 2.08
CA THR A 294 -3.88 8.18 1.89
C THR A 294 -3.52 8.34 0.41
N SER A 295 -3.86 7.34 -0.41
CA SER A 295 -3.54 7.32 -1.86
C SER A 295 -4.47 8.19 -2.71
N ASN A 296 -5.74 8.33 -2.33
CA ASN A 296 -6.74 9.16 -3.02
C ASN A 296 -6.39 10.66 -2.90
N GLU A 297 -5.82 11.07 -1.77
CA GLU A 297 -5.39 12.45 -1.49
C GLU A 297 -4.17 12.90 -2.33
N LEU A 298 -3.50 11.98 -3.04
CA LEU A 298 -2.28 12.29 -3.78
C LEU A 298 -2.50 13.05 -5.10
N TRP A 299 -3.69 13.00 -5.71
CA TRP A 299 -3.90 13.65 -7.01
C TRP A 299 -5.35 14.00 -7.35
N SER A 300 -6.30 13.09 -7.18
CA SER A 300 -7.65 13.27 -7.72
C SER A 300 -8.74 13.49 -6.67
N ASN A 301 -8.58 13.01 -5.44
CA ASN A 301 -9.52 13.16 -4.34
C ASN A 301 -11.01 12.98 -4.73
N ILE A 302 -11.35 11.84 -5.36
CA ILE A 302 -12.69 11.61 -5.96
C ILE A 302 -13.80 11.47 -4.90
N VAL A 303 -13.47 10.89 -3.74
CA VAL A 303 -14.43 10.56 -2.68
C VAL A 303 -14.20 11.47 -1.47
N ASP A 304 -15.21 12.24 -1.07
CA ASP A 304 -15.18 12.99 0.20
C ASP A 304 -15.32 12.02 1.38
N LYS A 305 -14.28 11.91 2.20
CA LYS A 305 -14.19 10.94 3.30
C LYS A 305 -15.33 11.08 4.29
N GLU A 306 -15.64 12.30 4.70
CA GLU A 306 -16.65 12.56 5.72
C GLU A 306 -18.07 12.33 5.20
N GLN A 307 -18.40 12.76 3.97
CA GLN A 307 -19.71 12.44 3.37
C GLN A 307 -19.89 10.95 3.14
N PHE A 308 -18.83 10.26 2.70
CA PHE A 308 -18.85 8.81 2.53
C PHE A 308 -19.11 8.11 3.87
N LEU A 309 -18.37 8.46 4.92
CA LEU A 309 -18.52 7.86 6.24
C LEU A 309 -19.89 8.17 6.87
N ALA A 310 -20.40 9.40 6.71
CA ALA A 310 -21.73 9.78 7.16
C ALA A 310 -22.83 8.98 6.43
N SER A 311 -22.69 8.81 5.12
CA SER A 311 -23.66 8.09 4.28
C SER A 311 -23.57 6.57 4.40
N LYS A 312 -22.43 6.05 4.88
CA LYS A 312 -22.23 4.62 5.17
C LYS A 312 -23.01 4.15 6.40
N VAL A 313 -23.38 5.05 7.31
CA VAL A 313 -24.11 4.71 8.54
C VAL A 313 -25.46 4.06 8.19
N GLY A 314 -25.59 2.76 8.41
CA GLY A 314 -26.78 1.97 8.05
C GLY A 314 -26.60 1.06 6.83
N GLY A 315 -25.50 1.16 6.09
CA GLY A 315 -25.10 0.22 5.04
C GLY A 315 -25.95 0.21 3.77
N GLN A 316 -26.98 1.07 3.68
CA GLN A 316 -27.85 1.17 2.52
C GLN A 316 -27.30 2.14 1.48
N ALA A 317 -27.53 1.85 0.19
CA ALA A 317 -27.11 2.73 -0.89
C ALA A 317 -27.81 4.10 -0.78
N SER A 318 -27.04 5.15 -1.02
CA SER A 318 -27.44 6.56 -0.96
C SER A 318 -26.65 7.38 -1.99
N GLU A 319 -26.87 8.68 -2.02
CA GLU A 319 -26.20 9.60 -2.96
C GLU A 319 -24.66 9.49 -2.89
N TYR A 320 -24.09 9.35 -1.68
CA TYR A 320 -22.63 9.38 -1.46
C TYR A 320 -22.04 8.05 -0.98
N TYR A 321 -22.85 6.98 -0.87
CA TYR A 321 -22.38 5.66 -0.47
C TYR A 321 -23.10 4.54 -1.22
N SER A 322 -22.35 3.52 -1.64
CA SER A 322 -22.91 2.23 -2.05
C SER A 322 -21.91 1.11 -1.71
N PRO A 323 -22.36 -0.15 -1.47
CA PRO A 323 -21.46 -1.28 -1.29
C PRO A 323 -20.49 -1.47 -2.47
N SER A 324 -20.97 -1.22 -3.69
CA SER A 324 -20.15 -1.26 -4.90
C SER A 324 -19.10 -0.15 -4.98
N LEU A 325 -19.40 1.05 -4.47
CA LEU A 325 -18.40 2.12 -4.33
C LEU A 325 -17.32 1.72 -3.32
N GLU A 326 -17.72 1.16 -2.18
CA GLU A 326 -16.76 0.69 -1.18
C GLU A 326 -15.84 -0.40 -1.76
N ASP A 327 -16.36 -1.34 -2.54
CA ASP A 327 -15.54 -2.34 -3.22
C ASP A 327 -14.58 -1.69 -4.25
N ALA A 328 -14.98 -0.64 -4.97
CA ALA A 328 -14.06 0.09 -5.85
C ALA A 328 -12.93 0.80 -5.08
N MET A 329 -13.26 1.36 -3.90
CA MET A 329 -12.27 1.96 -2.99
C MET A 329 -11.33 0.91 -2.42
N LEU A 330 -11.86 -0.25 -2.00
CA LEU A 330 -11.07 -1.38 -1.50
C LEU A 330 -10.14 -1.93 -2.58
N ALA A 331 -10.59 -2.01 -3.83
CA ALA A 331 -9.72 -2.40 -4.94
C ALA A 331 -8.53 -1.45 -5.06
N CYS A 332 -8.80 -0.14 -5.15
CA CYS A 332 -7.77 0.88 -5.27
C CYS A 332 -6.81 0.89 -4.08
N GLY A 333 -7.32 0.82 -2.84
CA GLY A 333 -6.48 0.75 -1.63
C GLY A 333 -5.64 -0.53 -1.56
N SER A 334 -6.21 -1.67 -1.98
CA SER A 334 -5.51 -2.97 -1.97
C SER A 334 -4.27 -2.92 -2.83
N ARG A 335 -4.36 -2.29 -4.01
CA ARG A 335 -3.25 -2.11 -4.94
C ARG A 335 -2.05 -1.43 -4.31
N ASN A 336 -2.29 -0.42 -3.47
CA ASN A 336 -1.25 0.37 -2.80
C ASN A 336 -0.76 -0.27 -1.49
N SER A 337 -1.21 -1.49 -1.15
CA SER A 337 -0.71 -2.22 0.02
C SER A 337 0.70 -2.78 -0.21
N THR A 338 1.53 -2.76 0.84
CA THR A 338 2.82 -3.46 0.87
C THR A 338 2.67 -4.98 0.98
N SER A 339 1.53 -5.49 1.46
CA SER A 339 1.21 -6.92 1.54
C SER A 339 0.80 -7.51 0.19
N SER A 340 1.47 -8.59 -0.24
CA SER A 340 1.14 -9.28 -1.50
C SER A 340 -0.25 -9.91 -1.49
N VAL A 341 -0.67 -10.45 -0.34
CA VAL A 341 -1.99 -11.08 -0.18
C VAL A 341 -3.10 -10.04 -0.33
N ILE A 342 -2.94 -8.87 0.30
CA ILE A 342 -3.91 -7.76 0.16
C ILE A 342 -3.95 -7.27 -1.29
N ARG A 343 -2.79 -7.13 -1.97
CA ARG A 343 -2.79 -6.75 -3.40
C ARG A 343 -3.57 -7.71 -4.28
N LYS A 344 -3.42 -9.03 -4.07
CA LYS A 344 -4.20 -10.06 -4.80
C LYS A 344 -5.71 -9.90 -4.59
N ALA A 345 -6.15 -9.48 -3.40
CA ALA A 345 -7.56 -9.22 -3.09
C ALA A 345 -8.19 -8.10 -3.94
N GLY A 346 -7.38 -7.14 -4.41
CA GLY A 346 -7.84 -6.00 -5.21
C GLY A 346 -8.67 -6.41 -6.43
N ARG A 347 -8.30 -7.52 -7.08
CA ARG A 347 -9.04 -8.05 -8.24
C ARG A 347 -10.41 -8.62 -7.88
N ILE A 348 -10.56 -9.18 -6.68
CA ILE A 348 -11.86 -9.66 -6.17
C ILE A 348 -12.78 -8.46 -6.00
N TYR A 349 -12.31 -7.42 -5.29
CA TYR A 349 -13.09 -6.21 -5.05
C TYR A 349 -13.49 -5.49 -6.34
N VAL A 350 -12.58 -5.31 -7.30
CA VAL A 350 -12.93 -4.60 -8.55
C VAL A 350 -13.94 -5.37 -9.38
N ASN A 351 -13.89 -6.71 -9.35
CA ASN A 351 -14.86 -7.53 -10.06
C ASN A 351 -16.26 -7.38 -9.46
N ARG A 352 -16.38 -7.38 -8.12
CA ARG A 352 -17.65 -7.09 -7.45
C ARG A 352 -18.15 -5.67 -7.70
N ALA A 353 -17.24 -4.68 -7.70
CA ALA A 353 -17.60 -3.30 -8.00
C ALA A 353 -18.17 -3.10 -9.44
N LYS A 354 -17.88 -4.02 -10.36
CA LYS A 354 -18.43 -4.01 -11.73
C LYS A 354 -19.78 -4.73 -11.84
N GLU A 355 -20.14 -5.55 -10.86
CA GLU A 355 -21.44 -6.22 -10.85
C GLU A 355 -22.58 -5.18 -10.82
N GLY A 356 -23.69 -5.48 -11.48
CA GLY A 356 -24.86 -4.60 -11.51
C GLY A 356 -24.64 -3.27 -12.25
N LEU A 357 -23.65 -3.16 -13.15
CA LEU A 357 -23.38 -1.94 -13.91
C LEU A 357 -24.62 -1.35 -14.59
N LEU A 358 -25.43 -2.20 -15.24
CA LEU A 358 -26.65 -1.75 -15.93
C LEU A 358 -27.66 -1.12 -14.96
N THR A 359 -27.87 -1.74 -13.80
CA THR A 359 -28.76 -1.22 -12.76
C THR A 359 -28.26 0.10 -12.17
N GLN A 360 -26.94 0.34 -12.15
CA GLN A 360 -26.36 1.60 -11.68
C GLN A 360 -26.46 2.72 -12.70
N VAL A 361 -26.40 2.40 -14.00
CA VAL A 361 -26.68 3.38 -15.06
C VAL A 361 -28.16 3.81 -14.99
N GLU A 362 -29.06 2.91 -14.59
CA GLU A 362 -30.46 3.25 -14.31
C GLU A 362 -30.65 4.06 -13.02
N THR A 363 -29.78 3.84 -12.01
CA THR A 363 -29.82 4.52 -10.71
C THR A 363 -28.71 5.56 -10.59
N LEU A 364 -28.93 6.70 -11.23
CA LEU A 364 -28.02 7.85 -11.21
C LEU A 364 -27.76 8.31 -9.77
N SER A 365 -26.51 8.26 -9.33
CA SER A 365 -26.03 8.77 -8.04
C SER A 365 -24.57 9.21 -8.12
N ILE A 366 -24.17 10.14 -7.25
CA ILE A 366 -22.75 10.53 -7.08
C ILE A 366 -21.87 9.30 -6.78
N ALA A 367 -22.33 8.39 -5.93
CA ALA A 367 -21.61 7.17 -5.58
C ALA A 367 -21.32 6.28 -6.81
N ALA A 368 -22.24 6.22 -7.78
CA ALA A 368 -22.03 5.45 -9.01
C ALA A 368 -20.96 6.08 -9.92
N ILE A 369 -20.93 7.41 -10.05
CA ILE A 369 -19.89 8.14 -10.81
C ILE A 369 -18.52 7.92 -10.17
N GLN A 370 -18.42 8.12 -8.85
CA GLN A 370 -17.17 7.93 -8.10
C GLN A 370 -16.64 6.50 -8.28
N LYS A 371 -17.51 5.51 -8.16
CA LYS A 371 -17.17 4.10 -8.36
C LYS A 371 -16.59 3.85 -9.76
N LEU A 372 -17.24 4.35 -10.81
CA LEU A 372 -16.81 4.13 -12.20
C LEU A 372 -15.45 4.78 -12.49
N LEU A 373 -15.19 5.98 -11.95
CA LEU A 373 -13.87 6.61 -12.05
C LEU A 373 -12.78 5.80 -11.31
N LEU A 374 -13.08 5.25 -10.14
CA LEU A 374 -12.15 4.38 -9.40
C LEU A 374 -11.90 3.05 -10.11
N VAL A 375 -12.94 2.40 -10.64
CA VAL A 375 -12.79 1.19 -11.45
C VAL A 375 -11.99 1.47 -12.71
N SER A 376 -12.23 2.60 -13.37
CA SER A 376 -11.45 3.06 -14.52
C SER A 376 -9.95 3.12 -14.18
N ASN A 377 -9.62 3.76 -13.05
CA ASN A 377 -8.25 3.87 -12.55
C ASN A 377 -7.61 2.52 -12.23
N PHE A 378 -8.38 1.60 -11.64
CA PHE A 378 -7.90 0.29 -11.27
C PHE A 378 -7.53 -0.53 -12.50
N GLU A 379 -8.44 -0.63 -13.46
CA GLU A 379 -8.24 -1.38 -14.70
C GLU A 379 -7.09 -0.84 -15.55
N ALA A 380 -6.93 0.49 -15.60
CA ALA A 380 -5.82 1.13 -16.29
C ALA A 380 -4.46 0.70 -15.78
N GLY A 381 -4.29 0.70 -14.45
CA GLY A 381 -3.04 0.36 -13.79
C GLY A 381 -2.61 -1.10 -14.03
N ASP A 382 -3.57 -1.96 -14.38
CA ASP A 382 -3.36 -3.39 -14.57
C ASP A 382 -3.12 -3.81 -16.02
N GLY A 383 -3.28 -2.94 -17.01
CA GLY A 383 -3.25 -3.39 -18.41
C GLY A 383 -4.41 -2.95 -19.28
N TYR A 384 -5.58 -2.80 -18.67
CA TYR A 384 -6.84 -2.86 -19.37
C TYR A 384 -7.32 -1.48 -19.81
N HIS A 385 -6.49 -0.75 -20.56
CA HIS A 385 -6.75 0.64 -20.92
C HIS A 385 -8.07 0.89 -21.64
N ARG A 386 -8.49 -0.02 -22.53
CA ARG A 386 -9.77 0.09 -23.23
C ARG A 386 -10.94 0.03 -22.25
N ILE A 387 -10.86 -0.88 -21.28
CA ILE A 387 -11.88 -1.04 -20.23
C ILE A 387 -11.86 0.19 -19.31
N GLY A 388 -10.67 0.64 -18.91
CA GLY A 388 -10.48 1.86 -18.13
C GLY A 388 -11.12 3.08 -18.79
N TRP A 389 -10.85 3.30 -20.08
CA TRP A 389 -11.45 4.38 -20.87
C TRP A 389 -12.98 4.29 -20.93
N THR A 390 -13.54 3.10 -21.16
CA THR A 390 -15.00 2.91 -21.23
C THR A 390 -15.68 3.26 -19.91
N TYR A 391 -15.16 2.79 -18.77
CA TYR A 391 -15.74 3.13 -17.46
C TYR A 391 -15.64 4.62 -17.14
N CYS A 392 -14.52 5.27 -17.51
CA CYS A 392 -14.40 6.72 -17.41
C CYS A 392 -15.50 7.40 -18.23
N GLY A 393 -15.66 7.05 -19.51
CA GLY A 393 -16.67 7.62 -20.39
C GLY A 393 -18.11 7.48 -19.88
N ILE A 394 -18.48 6.33 -19.32
CA ILE A 394 -19.80 6.12 -18.70
C ILE A 394 -19.97 7.07 -17.51
N ALA A 395 -18.96 7.17 -16.63
CA ALA A 395 -19.00 8.07 -15.48
C ALA A 395 -19.19 9.53 -15.91
N LEU A 396 -18.50 9.96 -16.96
CA LEU A 396 -18.60 11.32 -17.50
C LEU A 396 -19.99 11.62 -18.07
N GLN A 397 -20.64 10.67 -18.74
CA GLN A 397 -22.02 10.84 -19.22
C GLN A 397 -22.99 11.02 -18.04
N MET A 398 -22.92 10.12 -17.06
CA MET A 398 -23.76 10.20 -15.84
C MET A 398 -23.56 11.50 -15.06
N LEU A 399 -22.35 12.05 -15.08
CA LEU A 399 -22.02 13.32 -14.44
C LEU A 399 -22.83 14.48 -15.05
N PHE A 400 -22.99 14.51 -16.37
CA PHE A 400 -23.82 15.50 -17.04
C PHE A 400 -25.31 15.25 -16.79
N ASP A 401 -25.75 13.99 -16.81
CA ASP A 401 -27.16 13.63 -16.55
C ASP A 401 -27.63 14.02 -15.14
N LEU A 402 -26.75 13.92 -14.13
CA LEU A 402 -27.02 14.36 -12.76
C LEU A 402 -26.91 15.88 -12.55
N GLY A 403 -26.52 16.64 -13.59
CA GLY A 403 -26.34 18.09 -13.49
C GLY A 403 -25.20 18.50 -12.56
N ILE A 404 -24.17 17.66 -12.39
CA ILE A 404 -23.02 17.96 -11.51
C ILE A 404 -22.19 19.14 -12.02
N HIS A 405 -22.26 19.42 -13.32
CA HIS A 405 -21.60 20.53 -14.00
C HIS A 405 -22.29 21.89 -13.80
N GLU A 406 -23.51 21.92 -13.25
CA GLU A 406 -24.30 23.13 -13.07
C GLU A 406 -23.89 23.90 -11.80
N ASP A 407 -24.00 25.23 -11.86
CA ASP A 407 -23.74 26.08 -10.69
C ASP A 407 -24.84 25.88 -9.64
N CYS A 408 -24.43 25.30 -8.50
CA CYS A 408 -25.32 25.01 -7.39
C CYS A 408 -25.58 26.21 -6.46
N SER A 409 -25.00 27.39 -6.71
CA SER A 409 -25.12 28.56 -5.83
C SER A 409 -26.56 28.96 -5.53
N VAL A 410 -27.45 28.87 -6.51
CA VAL A 410 -28.89 29.15 -6.34
C VAL A 410 -29.56 28.11 -5.44
N LEU A 411 -29.23 26.83 -5.61
CA LEU A 411 -29.77 25.73 -4.79
C LEU A 411 -29.30 25.84 -3.34
N VAL A 412 -28.05 26.27 -3.13
CA VAL A 412 -27.53 26.57 -1.79
C VAL A 412 -28.26 27.76 -1.16
N ALA A 413 -28.43 28.86 -1.91
CA ALA A 413 -29.15 30.04 -1.42
C ALA A 413 -30.63 29.75 -1.08
N GLN A 414 -31.25 28.81 -1.78
CA GLN A 414 -32.62 28.35 -1.53
C GLN A 414 -32.73 27.28 -0.43
N GLY A 415 -31.60 26.80 0.11
CA GLY A 415 -31.56 25.75 1.13
C GLY A 415 -31.89 24.35 0.62
N HIS A 416 -31.87 24.13 -0.70
CA HIS A 416 -32.05 22.82 -1.33
C HIS A 416 -30.78 21.97 -1.30
N LEU A 417 -29.61 22.60 -1.22
CA LEU A 417 -28.31 21.95 -1.02
C LEU A 417 -27.56 22.63 0.11
N THR A 418 -26.80 21.86 0.88
CA THR A 418 -25.82 22.41 1.82
C THR A 418 -24.55 22.86 1.08
N ILE A 419 -23.80 23.78 1.70
CA ILE A 419 -22.49 24.24 1.20
C ILE A 419 -21.55 23.05 0.95
N ARG A 420 -21.60 22.06 1.85
CA ARG A 420 -20.77 20.86 1.77
C ARG A 420 -21.14 19.99 0.57
N GLU A 421 -22.43 19.76 0.31
CA GLU A 421 -22.88 18.99 -0.84
C GLU A 421 -22.50 19.67 -2.16
N ALA A 422 -22.61 21.00 -2.22
CA ALA A 422 -22.13 21.78 -3.37
C ALA A 422 -20.61 21.64 -3.55
N ALA A 423 -19.82 21.66 -2.46
CA ALA A 423 -18.38 21.45 -2.52
C ALA A 423 -18.01 20.03 -3.01
N CYS A 424 -18.75 19.01 -2.59
CA CYS A 424 -18.54 17.64 -3.09
C CYS A 424 -18.84 17.50 -4.59
N ARG A 425 -19.92 18.15 -5.07
CA ARG A 425 -20.25 18.20 -6.51
C ARG A 425 -19.15 18.91 -7.31
N ARG A 426 -18.67 20.06 -6.83
CA ARG A 426 -17.52 20.76 -7.42
C ARG A 426 -16.30 19.85 -7.50
N ARG A 427 -15.91 19.23 -6.37
CA ARG A 427 -14.75 18.34 -6.32
C ARG A 427 -14.86 17.21 -7.34
N LEU A 428 -16.01 16.52 -7.39
CA LEU A 428 -16.23 15.43 -8.33
C LEU A 428 -16.10 15.88 -9.81
N LEU A 429 -16.65 17.05 -10.17
CA LEU A 429 -16.49 17.62 -11.51
C LEU A 429 -15.02 17.85 -11.87
N LEU A 430 -14.26 18.47 -10.96
CA LEU A 430 -12.84 18.76 -11.14
C LEU A 430 -12.01 17.48 -11.28
N SER A 431 -12.24 16.50 -10.39
CA SER A 431 -11.59 15.19 -10.45
C SER A 431 -11.93 14.45 -11.75
N ALA A 432 -13.19 14.47 -12.19
CA ALA A 432 -13.61 13.85 -13.43
C ALA A 432 -12.94 14.49 -14.67
N PHE A 433 -12.81 15.83 -14.67
CA PHE A 433 -12.09 16.56 -15.72
C PHE A 433 -10.60 16.21 -15.76
N LEU A 434 -9.96 16.06 -14.59
CA LEU A 434 -8.58 15.58 -14.48
C LEU A 434 -8.44 14.20 -15.13
N TYR A 435 -9.30 13.24 -14.79
CA TYR A 435 -9.29 11.89 -15.37
C TYR A 435 -9.45 11.92 -16.89
N ASP A 436 -10.47 12.64 -17.39
CA ASP A 436 -10.77 12.75 -18.81
C ASP A 436 -9.59 13.35 -19.59
N THR A 437 -8.95 14.38 -19.04
CA THR A 437 -7.80 15.06 -19.67
C THR A 437 -6.56 14.17 -19.70
N ILE A 438 -6.20 13.56 -18.57
CA ILE A 438 -5.03 12.66 -18.49
C ILE A 438 -5.21 11.47 -19.43
N TRP A 439 -6.39 10.87 -19.44
CA TRP A 439 -6.69 9.76 -20.34
C TRP A 439 -6.70 10.16 -21.82
N ALA A 440 -7.25 11.33 -22.15
CA ALA A 440 -7.23 11.86 -23.51
C ALA A 440 -5.80 11.99 -24.04
N TRP A 441 -4.90 12.53 -23.22
CA TRP A 441 -3.47 12.64 -23.54
C TRP A 441 -2.77 11.27 -23.64
N PHE A 442 -3.02 10.38 -22.69
CA PHE A 442 -2.44 9.04 -22.68
C PHE A 442 -2.85 8.22 -23.92
N MET A 443 -4.12 8.30 -24.31
CA MET A 443 -4.68 7.52 -25.43
C MET A 443 -4.59 8.23 -26.79
N GLY A 444 -4.22 9.51 -26.83
CA GLY A 444 -4.29 10.34 -28.04
C GLY A 444 -5.72 10.51 -28.57
N ARG A 445 -6.70 10.70 -27.67
CA ARG A 445 -8.12 10.80 -28.00
C ARG A 445 -8.68 12.16 -27.62
N PRO A 446 -9.78 12.61 -28.25
CA PRO A 446 -10.51 13.79 -27.78
C PRO A 446 -11.07 13.57 -26.37
N ARG A 447 -11.13 14.67 -25.63
CA ARG A 447 -11.71 14.79 -24.29
C ARG A 447 -13.25 14.89 -24.38
N SER A 448 -13.96 14.45 -23.35
CA SER A 448 -15.44 14.38 -23.35
C SER A 448 -16.11 15.55 -22.62
N VAL A 449 -15.57 15.96 -21.47
CA VAL A 449 -16.04 17.13 -20.71
C VAL A 449 -15.78 18.38 -21.56
N PRO A 450 -16.49 19.51 -21.41
CA PRO A 450 -16.04 20.79 -21.97
C PRO A 450 -15.22 21.61 -20.97
N VAL A 451 -14.16 22.31 -21.40
CA VAL A 451 -13.38 23.21 -20.51
C VAL A 451 -14.27 24.31 -19.92
N SER A 452 -15.24 24.81 -20.70
CA SER A 452 -16.21 25.82 -20.27
C SER A 452 -17.02 25.39 -19.04
N SER A 453 -17.34 24.10 -18.91
CA SER A 453 -18.09 23.56 -17.77
C SER A 453 -17.25 23.53 -16.49
N VAL A 454 -15.92 23.56 -16.61
CA VAL A 454 -14.98 23.47 -15.50
C VAL A 454 -14.54 24.85 -15.02
N ILE A 455 -14.35 25.81 -15.94
CA ILE A 455 -13.89 27.17 -15.61
C ILE A 455 -14.78 27.81 -14.55
N LEU A 456 -16.10 27.70 -14.68
CA LEU A 456 -17.04 28.30 -13.71
C LEU A 456 -16.85 27.68 -12.32
N ALA A 457 -16.86 26.35 -12.24
CA ALA A 457 -16.69 25.62 -11.00
C ALA A 457 -15.32 25.89 -10.35
N HIS A 458 -14.26 25.97 -11.16
CA HIS A 458 -12.91 26.26 -10.70
C HIS A 458 -12.78 27.70 -10.18
N SER A 459 -13.35 28.68 -10.89
CA SER A 459 -13.33 30.11 -10.52
C SER A 459 -14.10 30.44 -9.23
N ASN A 460 -15.11 29.63 -8.88
CA ASN A 460 -15.87 29.74 -7.64
C ASN A 460 -15.09 29.16 -6.44
N HIS A 461 -13.89 29.68 -6.17
CA HIS A 461 -13.15 29.40 -4.95
C HIS A 461 -13.99 29.85 -3.74
N SER A 462 -14.57 28.90 -3.02
CA SER A 462 -15.17 29.21 -1.72
C SER A 462 -14.05 29.66 -0.77
N GLU A 463 -14.20 30.86 -0.21
CA GLU A 463 -13.28 31.44 0.80
C GLU A 463 -13.15 30.54 2.06
N ASP A 464 -13.98 29.50 2.21
CA ASP A 464 -14.00 28.60 3.37
C ASP A 464 -13.02 27.41 3.33
N LEU A 465 -12.28 27.18 2.22
CA LEU A 465 -11.43 25.99 2.02
C LEU A 465 -9.91 26.26 2.07
N GLN A 466 -9.48 27.47 2.45
CA GLN A 466 -8.07 27.89 2.42
C GLN A 466 -7.08 27.08 3.30
N CYS A 467 -7.56 26.08 4.06
CA CYS A 467 -6.73 25.25 4.94
C CYS A 467 -6.69 23.76 4.55
N ASP A 468 -7.28 23.36 3.41
CA ASP A 468 -7.27 21.97 2.93
C ASP A 468 -6.21 21.76 1.83
N THR A 469 -5.08 21.16 2.17
CA THR A 469 -3.99 20.84 1.24
C THR A 469 -4.48 20.01 0.05
N SER A 470 -5.45 19.12 0.24
CA SER A 470 -6.02 18.30 -0.84
C SER A 470 -6.80 19.10 -1.87
N ALA A 471 -7.42 20.21 -1.45
CA ALA A 471 -8.10 21.13 -2.38
C ALA A 471 -7.09 21.91 -3.23
N LEU A 472 -6.00 22.40 -2.61
CA LEU A 472 -4.92 23.12 -3.31
C LEU A 472 -4.25 22.25 -4.38
N ILE A 473 -4.03 20.96 -4.08
CA ILE A 473 -3.46 20.00 -5.04
C ILE A 473 -4.40 19.81 -6.24
N LEU A 474 -5.70 19.61 -5.99
CA LEU A 474 -6.67 19.39 -7.05
C LEU A 474 -6.79 20.62 -7.95
N ASP A 475 -6.83 21.82 -7.38
CA ASP A 475 -6.90 23.07 -8.16
C ASP A 475 -5.64 23.23 -9.04
N ALA A 476 -4.43 22.95 -8.51
CA ALA A 476 -3.20 22.99 -9.29
C ALA A 476 -3.18 21.95 -10.44
N TRP A 477 -3.74 20.76 -10.22
CA TRP A 477 -3.94 19.76 -11.27
C TRP A 477 -4.94 20.23 -12.34
N VAL A 478 -6.02 20.88 -11.93
CA VAL A 478 -7.03 21.43 -12.86
C VAL A 478 -6.43 22.53 -13.72
N ASP A 479 -5.64 23.45 -13.16
CA ASP A 479 -4.94 24.49 -13.90
C ASP A 479 -4.06 23.90 -15.01
N LEU A 480 -3.28 22.87 -14.67
CA LEU A 480 -2.49 22.13 -15.65
C LEU A 480 -3.37 21.47 -16.70
N CYS A 481 -4.45 20.79 -16.29
CA CYS A 481 -5.35 20.11 -17.21
C CYS A 481 -6.10 21.07 -18.14
N ILE A 482 -6.38 22.32 -17.75
CA ILE A 482 -6.95 23.34 -18.64
C ILE A 482 -5.96 23.65 -19.78
N LEU A 483 -4.69 23.86 -19.46
CA LEU A 483 -3.63 24.11 -20.44
C LEU A 483 -3.39 22.89 -21.35
N MET A 484 -3.40 21.68 -20.77
CA MET A 484 -3.30 20.43 -21.52
C MET A 484 -4.51 20.21 -22.44
N ALA A 485 -5.73 20.48 -21.97
CA ALA A 485 -6.94 20.36 -22.77
C ALA A 485 -6.88 21.29 -23.99
N GLU A 486 -6.48 22.55 -23.79
CA GLU A 486 -6.34 23.50 -24.88
C GLU A 486 -5.29 23.06 -25.91
N ALA A 487 -4.10 22.64 -25.45
CA ALA A 487 -3.08 22.12 -26.35
C ALA A 487 -3.55 20.87 -27.10
N GLY A 488 -4.27 19.96 -26.43
CA GLY A 488 -4.85 18.78 -27.05
C GLY A 488 -5.87 19.12 -28.14
N ASP A 489 -6.76 20.07 -27.88
CA ASP A 489 -7.76 20.54 -28.84
C ASP A 489 -7.08 21.16 -30.08
N ILE A 490 -6.06 22.00 -29.87
CA ILE A 490 -5.25 22.58 -30.96
C ILE A 490 -4.60 21.48 -31.80
N LEU A 491 -3.94 20.51 -31.16
CA LEU A 491 -3.18 19.47 -31.87
C LEU A 491 -4.08 18.47 -32.59
N ASN A 492 -5.25 18.17 -32.03
CA ASN A 492 -6.24 17.29 -32.66
C ASN A 492 -6.94 17.96 -33.85
N LEU A 493 -7.31 19.24 -33.73
CA LEU A 493 -8.09 19.97 -34.74
C LEU A 493 -7.23 20.60 -35.84
N SER A 494 -5.94 20.86 -35.59
CA SER A 494 -5.07 21.51 -36.59
C SER A 494 -4.68 20.54 -37.70
N VAL A 495 -4.88 20.95 -38.96
CA VAL A 495 -4.45 20.20 -40.14
C VAL A 495 -2.94 20.34 -40.38
N SER A 496 -2.40 21.53 -40.11
CA SER A 496 -0.97 21.87 -40.17
C SER A 496 -0.58 22.76 -38.98
N LEU A 497 0.70 22.71 -38.60
CA LEU A 497 1.27 23.52 -37.52
C LEU A 497 1.80 24.84 -38.08
N ASP A 498 0.88 25.70 -38.52
CA ASP A 498 1.22 27.01 -39.09
C ASP A 498 1.57 28.02 -37.98
N ASP A 499 2.13 29.18 -38.36
CA ASP A 499 2.60 30.21 -37.43
C ASP A 499 1.61 30.57 -36.28
N PRO A 500 0.29 30.76 -36.52
CA PRO A 500 -0.66 31.07 -35.44
C PRO A 500 -0.85 29.92 -34.43
N VAL A 501 -0.82 28.68 -34.91
CA VAL A 501 -0.92 27.48 -34.08
C VAL A 501 0.31 27.37 -33.19
N VAL A 502 1.50 27.58 -33.78
CA VAL A 502 2.78 27.59 -33.06
C VAL A 502 2.82 28.71 -32.03
N GLU A 503 2.34 29.91 -32.36
CA GLU A 503 2.24 31.03 -31.43
C GLU A 503 1.36 30.65 -30.22
N ARG A 504 0.20 30.04 -30.46
CA ARG A 504 -0.68 29.63 -29.36
C ARG A 504 -0.06 28.55 -28.47
N LEU A 505 0.57 27.53 -29.06
CA LEU A 505 1.29 26.49 -28.30
C LEU A 505 2.46 27.07 -27.49
N SER A 506 3.13 28.12 -28.01
CA SER A 506 4.21 28.83 -27.30
C SER A 506 3.67 29.62 -26.10
N GLN A 507 2.49 30.23 -26.23
CA GLN A 507 1.80 30.89 -25.13
C GLN A 507 1.38 29.90 -24.05
N ILE A 508 0.92 28.70 -24.44
CA ILE A 508 0.59 27.62 -23.51
C ILE A 508 1.84 27.18 -22.74
N TYR A 509 2.97 26.93 -23.43
CA TYR A 509 4.24 26.60 -22.78
C TYR A 509 4.64 27.66 -21.73
N THR A 510 4.56 28.94 -22.09
CA THR A 510 4.86 30.04 -21.16
C THR A 510 3.87 30.12 -19.99
N SER A 511 2.64 29.64 -20.17
CA SER A 511 1.63 29.60 -19.11
C SER A 511 1.87 28.43 -18.15
N VAL A 512 2.42 27.31 -18.65
CA VAL A 512 2.89 26.20 -17.81
C VAL A 512 4.05 26.63 -16.91
N ASP A 513 4.99 27.43 -17.42
CA ASP A 513 6.06 28.00 -16.59
C ASP A 513 5.51 28.94 -15.51
N ARG A 514 4.57 29.82 -15.88
CA ARG A 514 3.90 30.69 -14.90
C ARG A 514 3.14 29.91 -13.83
N LEU A 515 2.51 28.78 -14.18
CA LEU A 515 1.84 27.92 -13.22
C LEU A 515 2.82 27.44 -12.13
N LEU A 516 4.02 26.98 -12.53
CA LEU A 516 5.07 26.56 -11.60
C LEU A 516 5.49 27.68 -10.64
N ASP A 517 5.61 28.92 -11.14
CA ASP A 517 5.99 30.09 -10.34
C ASP A 517 4.90 30.52 -9.34
N THR A 518 3.65 30.13 -9.58
CA THR A 518 2.49 30.49 -8.74
C THR A 518 2.06 29.41 -7.75
N LEU A 519 2.71 28.24 -7.77
CA LEU A 519 2.38 27.18 -6.81
C LEU A 519 2.68 27.62 -5.36
N PRO A 520 1.84 27.26 -4.38
CA PRO A 520 2.14 27.48 -2.97
C PRO A 520 3.46 26.83 -2.55
N ASP A 521 4.15 27.39 -1.56
CA ASP A 521 5.46 26.91 -1.08
C ASP A 521 5.46 25.40 -0.75
N ASP A 522 4.37 24.88 -0.19
CA ASP A 522 4.22 23.46 0.15
C ASP A 522 4.21 22.51 -1.06
N LEU A 523 3.87 23.04 -2.24
CA LEU A 523 3.81 22.32 -3.51
C LEU A 523 4.93 22.73 -4.48
N ALA A 524 5.63 23.82 -4.20
CA ALA A 524 6.69 24.35 -5.06
C ALA A 524 7.97 23.51 -4.95
N TRP A 525 8.59 23.23 -6.10
CA TRP A 525 9.87 22.53 -6.16
C TRP A 525 11.02 23.49 -6.44
N HIS A 526 11.93 23.61 -5.48
CA HIS A 526 13.15 24.40 -5.62
C HIS A 526 14.34 23.48 -5.88
N SER A 527 14.92 23.57 -7.08
CA SER A 527 16.03 22.70 -7.51
C SER A 527 17.31 22.85 -6.67
N SER A 528 17.44 23.94 -5.91
CA SER A 528 18.59 24.28 -5.07
C SER A 528 18.56 23.70 -3.66
N GLU A 529 17.38 23.32 -3.15
CA GLU A 529 17.20 22.74 -1.81
C GLU A 529 16.63 21.34 -1.99
N MET A 530 17.40 20.29 -1.68
CA MET A 530 16.93 18.89 -1.74
C MET A 530 15.94 18.57 -0.60
N SER A 531 14.98 19.45 -0.35
CA SER A 531 13.91 19.26 0.62
C SER A 531 12.85 18.34 0.02
N PRO A 532 12.41 17.29 0.73
CA PRO A 532 11.37 16.40 0.23
C PRO A 532 10.05 17.15 0.06
N LEU A 533 9.46 17.08 -1.14
CA LEU A 533 8.13 17.61 -1.41
C LEU A 533 7.05 16.81 -0.67
N HIS A 534 5.88 17.44 -0.48
CA HIS A 534 4.67 16.72 -0.12
C HIS A 534 4.39 15.59 -1.17
N PRO A 535 4.00 14.36 -0.75
CA PRO A 535 3.84 13.21 -1.64
C PRO A 535 2.97 13.46 -2.89
N SER A 536 1.93 14.27 -2.76
CA SER A 536 1.00 14.60 -3.85
C SER A 536 1.59 15.50 -4.94
N ALA A 537 2.66 16.27 -4.63
CA ALA A 537 3.24 17.22 -5.56
C ALA A 537 4.08 16.51 -6.64
N TYR A 538 4.62 15.31 -6.36
CA TYR A 538 5.48 14.57 -7.29
C TYR A 538 4.76 14.22 -8.61
N GLY A 539 3.49 13.77 -8.52
CA GLY A 539 2.67 13.51 -9.70
C GLY A 539 2.49 14.76 -10.57
N LEU A 540 2.20 15.90 -9.96
CA LEU A 540 2.00 17.17 -10.67
C LEU A 540 3.27 17.62 -11.39
N HIS A 541 4.41 17.67 -10.68
CA HIS A 541 5.68 18.12 -11.25
C HIS A 541 6.21 17.20 -12.35
N THR A 542 6.03 15.88 -12.21
CA THR A 542 6.39 14.93 -13.27
C THR A 542 5.49 15.12 -14.50
N GLN A 543 4.20 15.35 -14.31
CA GLN A 543 3.26 15.62 -15.42
C GLN A 543 3.60 16.91 -16.15
N ILE A 544 3.91 17.98 -15.42
CA ILE A 544 4.35 19.26 -16.01
C ILE A 544 5.59 19.04 -16.89
N SER A 545 6.58 18.32 -16.36
CA SER A 545 7.83 18.03 -17.08
C SER A 545 7.55 17.23 -18.35
N ALA A 546 6.70 16.20 -18.29
CA ALA A 546 6.30 15.41 -19.45
C ALA A 546 5.53 16.23 -20.49
N PHE A 547 4.57 17.05 -20.05
CA PHE A 547 3.80 17.92 -20.94
C PHE A 547 4.68 18.95 -21.65
N LYS A 548 5.64 19.56 -20.94
CA LYS A 548 6.65 20.46 -21.55
C LYS A 548 7.49 19.75 -22.60
N MET A 549 7.92 18.51 -22.35
CA MET A 549 8.66 17.73 -23.36
C MET A 549 7.82 17.48 -24.61
N LEU A 550 6.54 17.13 -24.45
CA LEU A 550 5.63 16.89 -25.58
C LEU A 550 5.36 18.16 -26.40
N LEU A 551 5.16 19.30 -25.74
CA LEU A 551 5.00 20.61 -26.40
C LEU A 551 6.26 21.05 -27.15
N LEU A 552 7.44 20.70 -26.64
CA LEU A 552 8.68 20.99 -27.36
C LEU A 552 8.84 20.03 -28.54
N ARG A 553 8.44 18.76 -28.42
CA ARG A 553 8.65 17.69 -29.41
C ARG A 553 7.51 17.54 -30.44
N LEU A 554 6.95 18.64 -30.93
CA LEU A 554 5.88 18.62 -31.94
C LEU A 554 6.36 18.01 -33.27
N PRO A 555 5.80 16.88 -33.72
CA PRO A 555 6.18 16.30 -35.00
C PRO A 555 5.51 17.09 -36.16
N THR A 556 5.99 16.94 -37.40
CA THR A 556 5.20 17.30 -38.59
C THR A 556 4.29 16.13 -38.98
N ARG A 557 2.98 16.35 -39.21
CA ARG A 557 2.09 15.31 -39.76
C ARG A 557 2.62 14.85 -41.13
N SER A 558 2.86 13.55 -41.30
CA SER A 558 3.17 12.93 -42.59
C SER A 558 2.13 11.85 -42.92
N ARG A 559 1.70 11.75 -44.17
CA ARG A 559 0.63 10.86 -44.69
C ARG A 559 1.11 9.44 -45.04
N HIS A 560 2.24 8.97 -44.50
CA HIS A 560 2.76 7.64 -44.80
C HIS A 560 3.10 6.88 -43.51
N PRO A 561 2.82 5.57 -43.43
CA PRO A 561 3.28 4.75 -42.32
C PRO A 561 4.82 4.76 -42.33
N MET A 562 5.40 5.34 -41.30
CA MET A 562 6.83 5.63 -41.23
C MET A 562 7.53 4.67 -40.26
N ASN A 563 8.64 4.08 -40.68
CA ASN A 563 9.51 3.30 -39.81
C ASN A 563 10.16 4.19 -38.74
N SER A 564 10.27 3.60 -37.56
CA SER A 564 10.63 4.18 -36.27
C SER A 564 12.03 4.79 -36.19
N PHE A 565 12.12 5.90 -35.45
CA PHE A 565 13.29 6.65 -34.96
C PHE A 565 14.03 7.61 -35.92
N ASP A 566 14.36 7.25 -37.16
CA ASP A 566 15.35 8.03 -37.96
C ASP A 566 14.82 9.29 -38.68
N ILE A 567 13.50 9.52 -38.78
CA ILE A 567 12.93 10.60 -39.62
C ILE A 567 12.27 11.72 -38.78
N ILE A 568 12.10 11.52 -37.47
CA ILE A 568 11.41 12.50 -36.58
C ILE A 568 12.25 13.77 -36.38
N GLU A 569 13.58 13.73 -36.56
CA GLU A 569 14.45 14.90 -36.36
C GLU A 569 14.45 15.92 -37.51
N LYS A 570 14.17 15.52 -38.77
CA LYS A 570 14.44 16.40 -39.93
C LYS A 570 13.39 17.47 -40.20
N ASN A 571 12.18 17.33 -39.65
CA ASN A 571 11.06 18.26 -39.86
C ASN A 571 10.30 18.50 -38.54
N ARG A 572 10.97 19.07 -37.52
CA ARG A 572 10.32 19.41 -36.25
C ARG A 572 9.91 20.87 -36.24
N VAL A 573 8.68 21.15 -35.83
CA VAL A 573 8.20 22.51 -35.64
C VAL A 573 8.70 23.02 -34.28
N THR A 574 9.34 24.18 -34.28
CA THR A 574 9.90 24.81 -33.08
C THR A 574 8.95 25.87 -32.54
N LEU A 575 8.73 25.86 -31.22
CA LEU A 575 7.98 26.91 -30.54
C LEU A 575 8.69 28.27 -30.65
N LYS A 576 7.92 29.36 -30.62
CA LYS A 576 8.48 30.72 -30.61
C LYS A 576 9.34 30.90 -29.36
N GLY A 577 10.53 31.46 -29.53
CA GLY A 577 11.51 31.64 -28.45
C GLY A 577 12.49 30.47 -28.28
N PHE A 578 12.28 29.35 -28.99
CA PHE A 578 13.18 28.20 -28.97
C PHE A 578 13.87 28.01 -30.33
N THR A 579 15.14 27.64 -30.29
CA THR A 579 15.85 26.95 -31.38
C THR A 579 15.75 25.44 -31.20
N SER A 580 16.15 24.66 -32.22
CA SER A 580 16.23 23.19 -32.08
C SER A 580 17.11 22.81 -30.90
N GLU A 581 18.30 23.41 -30.80
CA GLU A 581 19.26 23.15 -29.72
C GLU A 581 18.70 23.47 -28.33
N THR A 582 18.07 24.65 -28.15
CA THR A 582 17.48 25.00 -26.85
C THR A 582 16.28 24.14 -26.50
N SER A 583 15.54 23.66 -27.52
CA SER A 583 14.42 22.74 -27.30
C SER A 583 14.90 21.37 -26.83
N ASP A 584 15.99 20.86 -27.42
CA ASP A 584 16.56 19.57 -27.06
C ASP A 584 17.19 19.60 -25.67
N ALA A 585 17.88 20.70 -25.33
CA ALA A 585 18.39 20.93 -23.98
C ALA A 585 17.26 20.97 -22.94
N ALA A 586 16.18 21.70 -23.22
CA ALA A 586 15.02 21.78 -22.33
C ALA A 586 14.30 20.43 -22.21
N ILE A 587 14.18 19.65 -23.28
CA ILE A 587 13.61 18.29 -23.23
C ILE A 587 14.45 17.40 -22.32
N TYR A 588 15.77 17.39 -22.52
CA TYR A 588 16.68 16.59 -21.71
C TYR A 588 16.60 16.98 -20.23
N GLU A 589 16.60 18.28 -19.90
CA GLU A 589 16.48 18.76 -18.54
C GLU A 589 15.18 18.28 -17.85
N ASN A 590 14.05 18.32 -18.57
CA ASN A 590 12.77 17.83 -18.05
C ASN A 590 12.77 16.31 -17.86
N ALA A 591 13.42 15.53 -18.73
CA ALA A 591 13.59 14.09 -18.54
C ALA A 591 14.41 13.78 -17.28
N VAL A 592 15.54 14.47 -17.08
CA VAL A 592 16.37 14.35 -15.87
C VAL A 592 15.58 14.76 -14.62
N ARG A 593 14.76 15.83 -14.71
CA ARG A 593 13.89 16.27 -13.61
C ARG A 593 12.90 15.19 -13.20
N ILE A 594 12.28 14.48 -14.15
CA ILE A 594 11.40 13.35 -13.85
C ILE A 594 12.16 12.26 -13.09
N VAL A 595 13.35 11.86 -13.55
CA VAL A 595 14.16 10.82 -12.87
C VAL A 595 14.47 11.23 -11.43
N ARG A 596 14.87 12.48 -11.20
CA ARG A 596 15.18 13.01 -9.86
C ARG A 596 13.96 13.01 -8.95
N LEU A 597 12.81 13.49 -9.44
CA LEU A 597 11.56 13.53 -8.68
C LEU A 597 11.09 12.13 -8.29
N VAL A 598 11.10 11.20 -9.24
CA VAL A 598 10.71 9.80 -9.00
C VAL A 598 11.65 9.12 -8.03
N HIS A 599 12.96 9.34 -8.17
CA HIS A 599 13.94 8.80 -7.25
C HIS A 599 13.72 9.31 -5.81
N LEU A 600 13.51 10.62 -5.65
CA LEU A 600 13.22 11.23 -4.34
C LEU A 600 11.91 10.72 -3.73
N LEU A 601 10.83 10.61 -4.53
CA LEU A 601 9.56 10.04 -4.08
C LEU A 601 9.77 8.65 -3.46
N ILE A 602 10.48 7.77 -4.17
CA ILE A 602 10.69 6.39 -3.73
C ILE A 602 11.59 6.32 -2.49
N GLN A 603 12.66 7.13 -2.44
CA GLN A 603 13.59 7.15 -1.30
C GLN A 603 12.94 7.67 -0.02
N VAL A 604 12.03 8.63 -0.13
CA VAL A 604 11.42 9.31 1.04
C VAL A 604 10.11 8.66 1.45
N HIS A 605 9.23 8.36 0.50
CA HIS A 605 7.83 8.00 0.74
C HIS A 605 7.49 6.55 0.39
N GLY A 606 8.42 5.82 -0.24
CA GLY A 606 8.19 4.44 -0.67
C GLY A 606 7.58 4.33 -2.07
N ILE A 607 7.65 3.12 -2.64
CA ILE A 607 7.21 2.85 -4.01
C ILE A 607 5.69 2.72 -4.14
N GLU A 608 5.02 2.39 -3.04
CA GLU A 608 3.57 2.26 -2.91
C GLU A 608 2.81 3.59 -3.04
N GLN A 609 3.52 4.72 -2.95
CA GLN A 609 2.97 6.07 -3.13
C GLN A 609 3.05 6.56 -4.59
N ILE A 610 3.55 5.74 -5.52
CA ILE A 610 3.50 6.07 -6.94
C ILE A 610 2.03 6.16 -7.38
N VAL A 611 1.67 7.26 -8.03
CA VAL A 611 0.37 7.41 -8.70
C VAL A 611 0.47 7.03 -10.19
N PRO A 612 -0.63 6.61 -10.84
CA PRO A 612 -0.60 6.11 -12.21
C PRO A 612 0.04 7.07 -13.24
N THR A 613 -0.18 8.37 -13.08
CA THR A 613 0.39 9.42 -13.96
C THR A 613 1.92 9.50 -13.92
N ILE A 614 2.57 8.92 -12.91
CA ILE A 614 4.04 8.90 -12.87
C ILE A 614 4.58 7.83 -13.84
N LEU A 615 3.81 6.77 -14.11
CA LEU A 615 4.29 5.61 -14.88
C LEU A 615 4.52 5.96 -16.35
N ASP A 616 3.60 6.70 -16.97
CA ASP A 616 3.75 7.22 -18.32
C ASP A 616 4.84 8.30 -18.39
N ASN A 617 4.96 9.15 -17.37
CA ASN A 617 6.02 10.14 -17.30
C ASN A 617 7.43 9.50 -17.24
N ILE A 618 7.58 8.40 -16.49
CA ILE A 618 8.81 7.58 -16.46
C ILE A 618 9.10 7.02 -17.86
N TYR A 619 8.08 6.48 -18.54
CA TYR A 619 8.24 5.90 -19.87
C TYR A 619 8.69 6.96 -20.90
N ILE A 620 8.08 8.15 -20.89
CA ILE A 620 8.46 9.28 -21.76
C ILE A 620 9.91 9.70 -21.47
N ALA A 621 10.30 9.86 -20.19
CA ALA A 621 11.66 10.23 -19.81
C ALA A 621 12.69 9.18 -20.25
N ALA A 622 12.37 7.89 -20.13
CA ALA A 622 13.24 6.82 -20.58
C ALA A 622 13.49 6.87 -22.09
N ILE A 623 12.45 7.11 -22.90
CA ILE A 623 12.60 7.28 -24.36
C ILE A 623 13.52 8.46 -24.70
N ILE A 624 13.39 9.59 -23.99
CA ILE A 624 14.25 10.75 -24.21
C ILE A 624 15.71 10.44 -23.89
N LEU A 625 15.99 9.78 -22.76
CA LEU A 625 17.35 9.40 -22.37
C LEU A 625 17.96 8.38 -23.32
N ILE A 626 17.18 7.39 -23.79
CA ILE A 626 17.64 6.43 -24.82
C ILE A 626 18.01 7.16 -26.12
N GLN A 627 17.18 8.11 -26.56
CA GLN A 627 17.48 8.91 -27.75
C GLN A 627 18.77 9.73 -27.56
N HIS A 628 18.95 10.36 -26.39
CA HIS A 628 20.13 11.15 -26.10
C HIS A 628 21.41 10.31 -26.13
N ILE A 629 21.38 9.09 -25.54
CA ILE A 629 22.48 8.13 -25.62
C ILE A 629 22.77 7.73 -27.07
N SER A 630 21.74 7.43 -27.86
CA SER A 630 21.88 7.04 -29.27
C SER A 630 22.57 8.14 -30.08
N ASN A 631 22.14 9.39 -29.91
CA ASN A 631 22.73 10.55 -30.59
C ASN A 631 24.18 10.80 -30.13
N ALA A 632 24.47 10.68 -28.83
CA ALA A 632 25.82 10.83 -28.28
C ALA A 632 26.79 9.76 -28.81
N GLN A 633 26.33 8.52 -28.99
CA GLN A 633 27.14 7.42 -29.56
C GLN A 633 27.58 7.69 -31.00
N GLN A 634 26.80 8.47 -31.77
CA GLN A 634 27.15 8.85 -33.14
C GLN A 634 28.29 9.89 -33.18
N LEU A 635 28.38 10.77 -32.17
CA LEU A 635 29.34 11.88 -32.12
C LEU A 635 30.76 11.47 -31.68
N ARG A 636 30.91 10.40 -30.88
CA ARG A 636 32.19 9.79 -30.44
C ARG A 636 33.22 10.75 -29.81
N THR A 637 32.80 11.78 -29.08
CA THR A 637 33.68 12.71 -28.33
C THR A 637 33.88 12.27 -26.88
N GLN A 638 34.93 12.75 -26.20
CA GLN A 638 35.17 12.40 -24.79
C GLN A 638 34.07 12.90 -23.85
N GLU A 639 33.50 14.09 -24.12
CA GLU A 639 32.33 14.62 -23.40
C GLU A 639 31.08 13.75 -23.63
N SER A 640 30.89 13.23 -24.85
CA SER A 640 29.78 12.33 -25.17
C SER A 640 29.83 11.02 -24.37
N LEU A 641 31.04 10.51 -24.09
CA LEU A 641 31.21 9.28 -23.30
C LEU A 641 30.79 9.47 -21.83
N SER A 642 31.13 10.61 -21.21
CA SER A 642 30.67 10.93 -19.85
C SER A 642 29.15 11.15 -19.77
N ALA A 643 28.56 11.78 -20.79
CA ALA A 643 27.11 11.98 -20.86
C ALA A 643 26.37 10.63 -20.98
N ILE A 644 26.88 9.71 -21.81
CA ILE A 644 26.32 8.36 -21.96
C ILE A 644 26.31 7.61 -20.62
N GLU A 645 27.39 7.69 -19.84
CA GLU A 645 27.47 7.00 -18.54
C GLU A 645 26.49 7.59 -17.51
N ASN A 646 26.36 8.91 -17.48
CA ASN A 646 25.36 9.56 -16.63
C ASN A 646 23.93 9.14 -17.00
N ASP A 647 23.60 9.12 -18.29
CA ASP A 647 22.26 8.74 -18.75
C ASP A 647 21.95 7.26 -18.51
N LYS A 648 22.96 6.38 -18.61
CA LYS A 648 22.83 4.97 -18.21
C LYS A 648 22.44 4.82 -16.74
N ASN A 649 23.08 5.59 -15.85
CA ASN A 649 22.73 5.58 -14.43
C ASN A 649 21.29 6.09 -14.20
N LEU A 650 20.87 7.12 -14.92
CA LEU A 650 19.50 7.61 -14.85
C LEU A 650 18.49 6.58 -15.36
N LEU A 651 18.80 5.89 -16.46
CA LEU A 651 17.97 4.81 -17.00
C LEU A 651 17.89 3.62 -16.03
N ASP A 652 18.98 3.26 -15.35
CA ASP A 652 19.00 2.18 -14.35
C ASP A 652 18.05 2.49 -13.19
N ILE A 653 18.00 3.74 -12.72
CA ILE A 653 17.02 4.20 -11.72
C ILE A 653 15.59 4.00 -12.22
N LEU A 654 15.29 4.41 -13.46
CA LEU A 654 13.96 4.24 -14.04
C LEU A 654 13.59 2.76 -14.22
N SER A 655 14.53 1.92 -14.67
CA SER A 655 14.31 0.49 -14.83
C SER A 655 13.99 -0.20 -13.51
N LYS A 656 14.79 0.07 -12.46
CA LYS A 656 14.54 -0.43 -11.10
C LYS A 656 13.19 0.05 -10.55
N THR A 657 12.82 1.29 -10.87
CA THR A 657 11.51 1.85 -10.49
C THR A 657 10.37 1.07 -11.15
N LEU A 658 10.41 0.87 -12.47
CA LEU A 658 9.38 0.14 -13.20
C LEU A 658 9.24 -1.31 -12.69
N ALA A 659 10.36 -1.99 -12.46
CA ALA A 659 10.38 -3.34 -11.90
C ALA A 659 9.83 -3.40 -10.47
N GLY A 660 10.17 -2.41 -9.62
CA GLY A 660 9.64 -2.35 -8.26
C GLY A 660 8.15 -2.01 -8.21
N ALA A 661 7.66 -1.22 -9.16
CA ALA A 661 6.27 -0.79 -9.26
C ALA A 661 5.35 -1.87 -9.86
N GLU A 662 5.91 -2.88 -10.53
CA GLU A 662 5.16 -3.97 -11.19
C GLU A 662 4.18 -4.70 -10.26
N LYS A 663 4.58 -4.89 -9.00
CA LYS A 663 3.72 -5.52 -7.99
C LYS A 663 2.47 -4.71 -7.65
N HIS A 664 2.47 -3.40 -7.91
CA HIS A 664 1.34 -2.48 -7.72
C HIS A 664 0.64 -2.16 -9.05
N TYR A 665 1.38 -2.14 -10.16
CA TYR A 665 0.89 -1.75 -11.47
C TYR A 665 1.40 -2.72 -12.52
N ARG A 666 0.60 -3.73 -12.88
CA ARG A 666 1.01 -4.74 -13.86
C ARG A 666 1.36 -4.13 -15.23
N MET A 667 0.84 -2.94 -15.54
CA MET A 667 1.21 -2.16 -16.73
C MET A 667 2.72 -1.90 -16.84
N THR A 668 3.46 -1.78 -15.74
CA THR A 668 4.90 -1.45 -15.83
C THR A 668 5.72 -2.59 -16.46
N ALA A 669 5.27 -3.84 -16.35
CA ALA A 669 5.87 -4.96 -17.09
C ALA A 669 5.77 -4.76 -18.61
N VAL A 670 4.62 -4.27 -19.09
CA VAL A 670 4.39 -3.96 -20.51
C VAL A 670 5.29 -2.80 -20.95
N LEU A 671 5.36 -1.73 -20.14
CA LEU A 671 6.25 -0.59 -20.40
C LEU A 671 7.71 -1.03 -20.47
N GLY A 672 8.16 -1.86 -19.53
CA GLY A 672 9.52 -2.42 -19.49
C GLY A 672 9.84 -3.28 -20.72
N LYS A 673 8.92 -4.16 -21.14
CA LYS A 673 9.08 -4.96 -22.38
C LYS A 673 9.20 -4.09 -23.62
N ASN A 674 8.41 -3.02 -23.71
CA ASN A 674 8.48 -2.08 -24.81
C ASN A 674 9.83 -1.33 -24.84
N LEU A 675 10.32 -0.86 -23.68
CA LEU A 675 11.65 -0.24 -23.58
C LEU A 675 12.77 -1.22 -23.95
N CYS A 676 12.68 -2.48 -23.50
CA CYS A 676 13.61 -3.54 -23.88
C CYS A 676 13.65 -3.72 -25.41
N SER A 677 12.49 -3.75 -26.07
CA SER A 677 12.40 -3.82 -27.54
C SER A 677 13.07 -2.63 -28.24
N ILE A 678 12.87 -1.41 -27.72
CA ILE A 678 13.45 -0.18 -28.27
C ILE A 678 14.99 -0.20 -28.19
N VAL A 679 15.56 -0.75 -27.12
CA VAL A 679 17.02 -0.80 -26.92
C VAL A 679 17.68 -2.05 -27.52
N ARG A 680 16.94 -2.92 -28.22
CA ARG A 680 17.52 -4.12 -28.86
C ARG A 680 18.61 -3.71 -29.85
N GLY A 681 19.80 -4.29 -29.68
CA GLY A 681 20.98 -3.96 -30.49
C GLY A 681 21.78 -2.75 -30.02
N MET A 682 21.33 -2.05 -28.96
CA MET A 682 22.12 -1.03 -28.27
C MET A 682 22.91 -1.66 -27.12
N ASN A 683 24.01 -1.01 -26.69
CA ASN A 683 24.74 -1.34 -25.45
C ASN A 683 23.96 -0.90 -24.18
N LEU A 684 22.68 -1.27 -24.15
CA LEU A 684 21.65 -1.01 -23.14
C LEU A 684 20.71 -2.23 -22.97
N ALA A 685 20.85 -3.27 -23.80
CA ALA A 685 19.94 -4.43 -23.87
C ALA A 685 19.82 -5.27 -22.57
N GLY A 686 20.74 -5.10 -21.61
CA GLY A 686 20.66 -5.75 -20.29
C GLY A 686 19.99 -4.91 -19.19
N LEU A 687 19.62 -3.66 -19.48
CA LEU A 687 19.12 -2.73 -18.47
C LEU A 687 17.61 -2.89 -18.21
N PHE A 688 16.84 -3.35 -19.20
CA PHE A 688 15.42 -3.66 -19.08
C PHE A 688 15.21 -5.17 -19.24
N ARG A 689 14.53 -5.82 -18.28
CA ARG A 689 14.35 -7.28 -18.26
C ARG A 689 13.58 -7.78 -19.48
N SER A 690 14.09 -8.86 -20.08
CA SER A 690 13.37 -9.76 -20.96
C SER A 690 13.05 -11.00 -20.13
N ASP A 691 11.79 -11.18 -19.70
CA ASP A 691 11.36 -12.51 -19.26
C ASP A 691 11.34 -13.42 -20.48
N ASN A 692 12.47 -14.12 -20.67
CA ASN A 692 12.60 -15.42 -21.29
C ASN A 692 13.98 -15.92 -20.85
N GLY A 693 14.00 -16.82 -19.88
CA GLY A 693 15.15 -17.68 -19.68
C GLY A 693 15.25 -18.60 -20.89
N ASP A 694 16.16 -18.26 -21.81
CA ASP A 694 16.71 -19.13 -22.86
C ASP A 694 17.96 -18.43 -23.42
N GLU A 695 19.01 -18.35 -22.60
CA GLU A 695 20.37 -18.37 -23.14
C GLU A 695 20.87 -19.82 -23.03
N GLU A 696 20.78 -20.58 -24.11
CA GLU A 696 21.87 -21.46 -24.56
C GLU A 696 21.61 -22.06 -25.95
N ASN A 697 22.66 -22.01 -26.78
CA ASN A 697 22.88 -22.73 -28.04
C ASN A 697 22.34 -22.13 -29.35
N VAL A 698 22.97 -21.03 -29.79
CA VAL A 698 23.25 -20.84 -31.21
C VAL A 698 24.71 -21.26 -31.48
N THR A 699 24.92 -22.57 -31.62
CA THR A 699 26.03 -23.09 -32.41
C THR A 699 25.49 -23.48 -33.77
N ASP A 700 25.84 -22.67 -34.76
CA ASP A 700 26.18 -23.02 -36.14
C ASP A 700 25.89 -24.48 -36.55
N GLN A 701 24.85 -24.69 -37.37
CA GLN A 701 24.88 -25.70 -38.43
C GLN A 701 23.77 -25.48 -39.46
N SER A 702 24.19 -25.04 -40.64
CA SER A 702 23.50 -25.24 -41.91
C SER A 702 23.21 -26.72 -42.17
N ALA A 703 21.99 -27.04 -42.63
CA ALA A 703 21.68 -27.78 -43.88
C ALA A 703 20.43 -28.68 -43.81
N SER A 704 19.56 -28.45 -44.80
CA SER A 704 18.78 -29.43 -45.58
C SER A 704 17.59 -30.21 -44.98
N ALA A 705 16.50 -30.15 -45.77
CA ALA A 705 15.41 -31.11 -45.97
C ALA A 705 14.42 -31.32 -44.80
N GLY A 706 13.09 -31.36 -44.96
CA GLY A 706 12.24 -31.54 -46.14
C GLY A 706 11.32 -32.74 -45.94
N SER A 707 9.99 -32.52 -45.95
CA SER A 707 8.89 -33.51 -46.06
C SER A 707 8.71 -34.48 -44.86
N GLU A 708 7.57 -35.08 -44.52
CA GLU A 708 6.14 -35.02 -44.85
C GLU A 708 5.44 -36.01 -43.89
N LEU A 709 4.15 -35.79 -43.60
CA LEU A 709 3.08 -36.80 -43.40
C LEU A 709 3.12 -37.83 -42.24
N ALA A 710 2.36 -37.52 -41.17
CA ALA A 710 1.08 -38.15 -40.74
C ALA A 710 0.98 -39.70 -40.47
N PRO A 711 -0.16 -40.24 -39.98
CA PRO A 711 -0.43 -40.50 -38.56
C PRO A 711 -0.89 -41.96 -38.27
N ASP A 712 -1.07 -42.37 -37.02
CA ASP A 712 -2.03 -43.46 -36.73
C ASP A 712 -2.68 -43.41 -35.34
N GLN A 713 -3.90 -43.94 -35.33
CA GLN A 713 -5.01 -43.84 -34.41
C GLN A 713 -4.91 -44.80 -33.21
N THR A 714 -5.70 -44.58 -32.15
CA THR A 714 -6.77 -45.51 -31.72
C THR A 714 -7.56 -45.07 -30.46
N GLN A 715 -8.87 -44.91 -30.67
CA GLN A 715 -10.03 -45.39 -29.88
C GLN A 715 -10.43 -44.83 -28.47
N HIS A 716 -11.56 -44.11 -28.48
CA HIS A 716 -12.63 -43.94 -27.45
C HIS A 716 -13.39 -45.27 -27.12
N PRO A 717 -14.39 -45.39 -26.20
CA PRO A 717 -15.32 -44.40 -25.55
C PRO A 717 -15.50 -44.63 -24.00
N SER A 718 -16.30 -43.93 -23.17
CA SER A 718 -17.69 -43.43 -23.25
C SER A 718 -18.09 -42.54 -22.03
N ASP A 719 -18.79 -41.45 -22.33
CA ASP A 719 -20.01 -40.84 -21.72
C ASP A 719 -20.13 -40.31 -20.26
N VAL A 720 -20.69 -39.08 -20.23
CA VAL A 720 -21.64 -38.41 -19.29
C VAL A 720 -21.15 -37.22 -18.43
N GLU A 721 -21.32 -36.02 -19.01
CA GLU A 721 -21.90 -34.73 -18.53
C GLU A 721 -21.56 -34.14 -17.14
N ASN A 722 -20.87 -32.97 -17.11
CA ASN A 722 -21.43 -31.60 -16.87
C ASN A 722 -20.30 -30.51 -16.89
N PRO A 723 -20.57 -29.18 -16.97
CA PRO A 723 -19.96 -28.30 -17.97
C PRO A 723 -18.99 -27.21 -17.44
N ILE A 724 -18.05 -26.85 -18.33
CA ILE A 724 -17.47 -25.52 -18.59
C ILE A 724 -16.76 -24.82 -17.41
N LEU A 725 -15.48 -25.18 -17.23
CA LEU A 725 -14.39 -24.25 -16.95
C LEU A 725 -13.42 -24.35 -18.13
N ALA A 726 -13.56 -23.46 -19.11
CA ALA A 726 -12.58 -23.32 -20.18
C ALA A 726 -11.59 -22.23 -19.77
N SER A 727 -10.36 -22.66 -19.56
CA SER A 727 -9.14 -21.87 -19.50
C SER A 727 -8.94 -21.10 -20.82
N ASP A 728 -9.03 -19.77 -20.78
CA ASP A 728 -8.64 -18.89 -21.89
C ASP A 728 -7.24 -18.31 -21.63
N ASP A 729 -6.22 -19.19 -21.65
CA ASP A 729 -4.86 -18.81 -21.99
C ASP A 729 -4.72 -18.95 -23.51
N HIS A 730 -5.29 -18.04 -24.31
CA HIS A 730 -4.95 -17.84 -25.73
C HIS A 730 -5.67 -16.60 -26.31
N PHE A 731 -5.30 -15.41 -25.85
CA PHE A 731 -5.54 -14.15 -26.59
C PHE A 731 -4.38 -13.17 -26.37
N MET A 732 -3.17 -13.60 -26.72
CA MET A 732 -2.00 -12.73 -26.84
C MET A 732 -1.36 -12.95 -28.21
N ASN A 733 -1.94 -12.34 -29.24
CA ASN A 733 -1.27 -12.18 -30.54
C ASN A 733 -1.23 -10.70 -30.92
N SER A 734 -0.02 -10.14 -30.79
CA SER A 734 0.66 -9.26 -31.75
C SER A 734 -0.21 -8.42 -32.70
N SER A 735 -0.62 -7.22 -32.27
CA SER A 735 -0.82 -6.03 -33.14
C SER A 735 -1.46 -4.84 -32.39
N ALA A 736 -0.90 -4.35 -31.28
CA ALA A 736 -1.43 -3.13 -30.65
C ALA A 736 -0.50 -2.46 -29.63
N PHE A 737 0.77 -2.17 -29.97
CA PHE A 737 1.61 -1.35 -29.07
C PHE A 737 2.52 -0.40 -29.86
N GLU A 738 1.90 0.64 -30.42
CA GLU A 738 2.57 1.91 -30.76
C GLU A 738 2.04 2.98 -29.79
N PHE A 739 2.81 3.32 -28.76
CA PHE A 739 2.53 4.40 -27.81
C PHE A 739 3.81 5.24 -27.70
N THR A 740 3.93 6.50 -28.15
CA THR A 740 3.10 7.43 -28.92
C THR A 740 3.99 8.16 -29.94
N PRO A 741 3.48 8.41 -31.16
CA PRO A 741 3.07 9.77 -31.51
C PRO A 741 1.61 9.80 -32.01
N ASN A 742 0.67 9.28 -31.22
CA ASN A 742 -0.76 9.28 -31.60
C ASN A 742 -1.49 10.61 -31.37
N LEU A 743 -0.81 11.67 -30.92
CA LEU A 743 -1.36 13.03 -31.04
C LEU A 743 -1.45 13.51 -32.51
N MET A 744 -0.93 12.74 -33.48
CA MET A 744 -0.78 13.18 -34.88
C MET A 744 -1.18 12.17 -35.96
N THR A 745 -1.72 10.99 -35.61
CA THR A 745 -2.14 9.94 -36.57
C THR A 745 -3.63 9.56 -36.48
N GLY A 746 -4.42 10.27 -35.68
CA GLY A 746 -5.87 10.08 -35.61
C GLY A 746 -6.56 10.53 -36.89
N ILE A 747 -6.57 9.70 -37.95
CA ILE A 747 -7.58 9.65 -39.04
C ILE A 747 -7.42 8.44 -39.99
N GLU A 748 -6.39 7.57 -39.90
CA GLU A 748 -6.20 6.52 -40.95
C GLU A 748 -6.70 5.10 -40.63
N GLN A 749 -7.27 4.80 -39.45
CA GLN A 749 -7.77 3.44 -39.14
C GLN A 749 -9.23 3.14 -39.59
N TYR A 750 -9.82 3.96 -40.47
CA TYR A 750 -11.15 3.72 -41.04
C TYR A 750 -11.11 3.55 -42.57
N GLN A 751 -10.28 2.64 -43.08
CA GLN A 751 -10.42 2.14 -44.45
C GLN A 751 -9.67 0.81 -44.61
N GLY A 752 -10.38 -0.31 -44.53
CA GLY A 752 -9.78 -1.62 -44.83
C GLY A 752 -10.41 -2.82 -44.13
N ALA A 753 -11.72 -3.01 -44.23
CA ALA A 753 -12.33 -4.32 -44.02
C ALA A 753 -13.22 -4.62 -45.23
N THR A 754 -12.63 -5.24 -46.24
CA THR A 754 -13.35 -5.84 -47.36
C THR A 754 -14.03 -7.14 -46.91
N THR A 755 -15.34 -7.20 -47.14
CA THR A 755 -16.12 -8.35 -47.64
C THR A 755 -15.88 -9.71 -46.97
N ASP A 756 -16.81 -10.16 -46.11
CA ASP A 756 -17.83 -11.14 -46.51
C ASP A 756 -18.84 -11.45 -45.39
N ALA A 757 -20.12 -11.22 -45.75
CA ALA A 757 -21.39 -11.87 -45.36
C ALA A 757 -21.57 -12.43 -43.92
N PHE A 758 -22.64 -12.11 -43.18
CA PHE A 758 -24.06 -12.48 -43.45
C PHE A 758 -24.99 -11.93 -42.31
N PRO A 759 -26.35 -12.08 -42.32
CA PRO A 759 -27.36 -11.11 -42.76
C PRO A 759 -28.35 -10.54 -41.70
N TRP A 760 -28.80 -9.28 -41.91
CA TRP A 760 -30.19 -8.73 -41.82
C TRP A 760 -30.98 -8.72 -40.47
N PRO A 761 -32.01 -7.85 -40.28
CA PRO A 761 -32.31 -6.55 -40.90
C PRO A 761 -32.74 -5.41 -39.95
N LEU A 762 -32.67 -4.19 -40.48
CA LEU A 762 -33.35 -2.99 -40.01
C LEU A 762 -34.89 -3.12 -40.09
N SER A 763 -35.60 -2.50 -39.14
CA SER A 763 -36.67 -1.57 -39.54
C SER A 763 -36.94 -0.49 -38.48
N PRO A 764 -37.33 0.72 -38.92
CA PRO A 764 -37.37 1.95 -38.13
C PRO A 764 -38.77 2.20 -37.59
N VAL A 765 -38.97 3.15 -36.67
CA VAL A 765 -40.12 4.08 -36.63
C VAL A 765 -39.81 5.15 -35.56
N VAL A 766 -39.76 6.41 -36.03
CA VAL A 766 -39.76 7.70 -35.30
C VAL A 766 -38.49 8.08 -34.55
#